data_AF-A0A177QSV0-F1
#
_entry.id   AF-A0A177QSV0-F1
#
_cell.length_a   1.000
_cell.length_b   1.000
_cell.length_c   1.000
_cell.angle_alpha   90.00
_cell.angle_beta   90.00
_cell.angle_gamma   90.00
#
_symmetry.space_group_name_H-M   'P 1'
#
loop_
_entity.id
_entity.type
_entity.pdbx_description
1 polymer ?
#
loop_
_entity_poly.entity_id
_entity_poly.type
_entity_poly.pdbx_seq_one_letter_code
_entity_poly.pdbx_strand_id
1 'polypeptide(L)'
;MTCLRCDGLMVHENFQLHSGGNTMLRPNRCALTITTISLIAAILFGSGCATTSPAPSQTYNAELEYLKSLHQAGPVTEPQLVAFLMQQFMNANQLHAAIAFFESFLQKHGGQLSSEQTGLYLSALGVLRASYANQVPLLSRIAWVNETIEMLEHARDLTKNEYFLVRWMIGVVYAQLPDRFNKTDAALTDLKWCVDNIAKAPHDGWLREPYYHLAVLYDRAKDQQQAQAYLQLSGYDGFNKPIILTTPYAVNATKGFTFHPKRLREIVPGKIFNLSGFEFTEYYFIVSKDGKELISIDAGTRPDAAQAAYEFLRHRVPDLPPLTTVFVTHSHWDHIGGHRYFHDVAPQVKFYARDNYRQELEIVRPGTRGFRYFFGDDFKDAFISDFKPDITVGKRTEITVGGTRFALIPVPGGETVDGLFIHVPEHDTLFVGDFIMPYLGAPFVEEGDLPGLLAAIDVVVSLNSKHLLHGHEPLTRIFSPGGMLAKLKIHLEWLYQETLKHTWNGMNRAAIHHQNLMPPFIHQNPEVQFPFLVMRENVINRIYDQNIGYWQPDLQGMDHLSQEEFGVLLTHYLERSEQQLVSAIENMLESGDHALAARTTTWAMTQYPSSPKLQELRKMAFLKQKEKYQELSPFKVIVYSEAIQHGTQQLQHALPNKGREADAP
;
A
#
# COMPACT_ATOMS: atom_id res chain seq x y z
N MET A 1 -33.56 37.08 -37.63
CA MET A 1 -34.71 37.81 -37.05
C MET A 1 -34.15 38.72 -35.95
N THR A 2 -33.86 39.99 -36.28
CA THR A 2 -34.60 41.20 -35.81
C THR A 2 -34.56 41.36 -34.28
N CYS A 3 -33.69 42.17 -33.66
CA CYS A 3 -33.52 43.66 -33.64
C CYS A 3 -34.39 44.37 -32.57
N LEU A 4 -33.84 45.48 -32.04
CA LEU A 4 -34.31 46.51 -31.06
C LEU A 4 -33.73 46.31 -29.65
N ARG A 5 -32.80 47.12 -29.08
CA ARG A 5 -32.36 48.54 -29.14
C ARG A 5 -33.25 49.57 -28.41
N CYS A 6 -32.54 50.46 -27.69
CA CYS A 6 -32.86 51.79 -27.14
C CYS A 6 -33.30 51.83 -25.66
N ASP A 7 -32.44 52.32 -24.76
CA ASP A 7 -32.16 53.74 -24.36
C ASP A 7 -32.99 54.03 -23.08
N GLY A 8 -32.52 54.56 -21.96
CA GLY A 8 -31.40 55.45 -21.64
C GLY A 8 -31.99 56.55 -20.76
N LEU A 9 -31.40 56.88 -19.60
CA LEU A 9 -31.45 58.23 -18.99
C LEU A 9 -30.64 58.32 -17.69
N MET A 10 -29.64 59.20 -17.73
CA MET A 10 -28.91 59.76 -16.60
C MET A 10 -29.76 60.77 -15.85
N VAL A 11 -29.58 60.86 -14.52
CA VAL A 11 -29.61 62.15 -13.79
C VAL A 11 -28.52 62.13 -12.71
N HIS A 12 -27.65 63.12 -12.79
CA HIS A 12 -26.67 63.53 -11.77
C HIS A 12 -27.37 64.24 -10.61
N GLU A 13 -26.85 64.09 -9.38
CA GLU A 13 -26.67 65.23 -8.48
C GLU A 13 -25.58 64.96 -7.41
N ASN A 14 -24.63 65.88 -7.35
CA ASN A 14 -23.53 65.98 -6.38
C ASN A 14 -24.04 66.67 -5.10
N PHE A 15 -23.51 66.32 -3.93
CA PHE A 15 -23.12 67.32 -2.92
C PHE A 15 -22.01 66.78 -2.01
N GLN A 16 -21.05 67.66 -1.71
CA GLN A 16 -19.76 67.41 -1.06
C GLN A 16 -19.65 68.28 0.22
N LEU A 17 -18.83 67.84 1.19
CA LEU A 17 -18.13 68.61 2.25
C LEU A 17 -19.01 69.09 3.44
N HIS A 18 -18.60 69.17 4.73
CA HIS A 18 -17.32 69.40 5.43
C HIS A 18 -17.48 69.04 6.96
N SER A 19 -16.52 68.39 7.63
CA SER A 19 -15.53 68.91 8.62
C SER A 19 -15.95 69.21 10.10
N GLY A 20 -15.12 68.73 11.05
CA GLY A 20 -14.94 69.24 12.44
C GLY A 20 -15.68 68.44 13.53
N GLY A 21 -15.17 68.09 14.72
CA GLY A 21 -13.96 68.46 15.48
C GLY A 21 -14.33 68.63 16.97
N ASN A 22 -13.68 67.86 17.87
CA ASN A 22 -13.52 68.02 19.34
C ASN A 22 -14.72 68.35 20.26
N THR A 23 -14.91 67.58 21.35
CA THR A 23 -14.44 67.94 22.71
C THR A 23 -14.85 66.92 23.79
N MET A 24 -13.96 66.81 24.80
CA MET A 24 -14.08 66.07 26.06
C MET A 24 -15.25 66.55 26.93
N LEU A 25 -15.69 65.70 27.88
CA LEU A 25 -15.94 66.08 29.28
C LEU A 25 -16.12 64.82 30.17
N ARG A 26 -15.23 64.65 31.16
CA ARG A 26 -15.48 63.97 32.44
C ARG A 26 -15.91 65.03 33.47
N PRO A 27 -16.59 64.66 34.57
CA PRO A 27 -15.90 64.71 35.88
C PRO A 27 -16.32 63.56 36.84
N ASN A 28 -15.35 62.96 37.57
CA ASN A 28 -15.13 63.02 39.04
C ASN A 28 -16.21 62.32 39.91
N ARG A 29 -15.96 61.69 41.05
CA ARG A 29 -14.82 61.25 41.90
C ARG A 29 -15.51 60.55 43.09
N CYS A 30 -14.97 59.47 43.64
CA CYS A 30 -14.70 59.34 45.08
C CYS A 30 -14.17 57.94 45.43
N ALA A 31 -13.15 57.96 46.30
CA ALA A 31 -12.40 56.84 46.81
C ALA A 31 -13.11 56.18 48.01
N LEU A 32 -12.80 54.92 48.28
CA LEU A 32 -12.62 54.42 49.65
C LEU A 32 -11.77 53.14 49.64
N THR A 33 -10.69 53.17 50.41
CA THR A 33 -9.78 52.05 50.68
C THR A 33 -10.20 51.42 52.01
N ILE A 34 -10.50 50.12 52.05
CA ILE A 34 -10.51 49.31 53.30
C ILE A 34 -9.91 47.93 52.99
N THR A 35 -8.84 47.61 53.69
CA THR A 35 -8.19 46.30 53.80
C THR A 35 -8.92 45.44 54.83
N THR A 36 -9.37 44.24 54.46
CA THR A 36 -9.23 43.00 55.28
C THR A 36 -9.66 41.75 54.52
N ILE A 37 -8.89 40.69 54.79
CA ILE A 37 -8.98 39.31 54.33
C ILE A 37 -10.28 38.64 54.80
N SER A 38 -11.01 37.99 53.89
CA SER A 38 -11.83 36.81 54.20
C SER A 38 -12.11 35.96 52.95
N LEU A 39 -11.96 34.67 53.18
CA LEU A 39 -12.06 33.50 52.32
C LEU A 39 -13.49 33.28 51.75
N ILE A 40 -13.54 32.62 50.58
CA ILE A 40 -14.63 31.78 50.04
C ILE A 40 -15.72 32.46 49.19
N ALA A 41 -15.91 31.85 48.01
CA ALA A 41 -17.05 31.90 47.08
C ALA A 41 -17.16 33.11 46.12
N ALA A 42 -16.56 32.98 44.93
CA ALA A 42 -17.17 33.38 43.64
C ALA A 42 -16.23 33.14 42.44
N ILE A 43 -15.98 31.89 42.04
CA ILE A 43 -15.62 31.58 40.63
C ILE A 43 -16.20 30.21 40.29
N LEU A 44 -17.49 30.18 39.94
CA LEU A 44 -18.14 29.11 39.18
C LEU A 44 -19.24 29.76 38.34
N PHE A 45 -19.44 29.23 37.14
CA PHE A 45 -20.24 29.73 36.01
C PHE A 45 -19.55 30.69 35.04
N GLY A 46 -18.39 30.23 34.57
CA GLY A 46 -18.03 30.35 33.15
C GLY A 46 -17.89 28.95 32.58
N SER A 47 -18.96 28.15 32.60
CA SER A 47 -19.06 26.93 31.82
C SER A 47 -19.12 27.33 30.35
N GLY A 48 -17.96 27.68 29.78
CA GLY A 48 -17.77 27.61 28.36
C GLY A 48 -18.03 26.15 28.00
N CYS A 49 -19.24 25.85 27.52
CA CYS A 49 -19.42 24.75 26.61
C CYS A 49 -18.38 24.98 25.52
N ALA A 50 -17.25 24.28 25.62
CA ALA A 50 -16.50 23.91 24.43
C ALA A 50 -17.52 23.13 23.61
N THR A 51 -18.20 23.83 22.72
CA THR A 51 -18.86 23.20 21.59
C THR A 51 -17.71 22.51 20.88
N THR A 52 -17.49 21.23 21.22
CA THR A 52 -16.68 20.34 20.41
C THR A 52 -17.34 20.43 19.05
N SER A 53 -16.72 21.20 18.16
CA SER A 53 -17.18 21.26 16.78
C SER A 53 -17.30 19.80 16.36
N PRO A 54 -18.45 19.38 15.77
CA PRO A 54 -18.59 18.01 15.33
C PRO A 54 -17.36 17.65 14.52
N ALA A 55 -16.76 16.49 14.82
CA ALA A 55 -15.58 16.04 14.11
C ALA A 55 -15.87 16.18 12.60
N PRO A 56 -14.98 16.84 11.84
CA PRO A 56 -15.25 17.11 10.44
C PRO A 56 -15.58 15.78 9.73
N SER A 57 -16.62 15.79 8.90
CA SER A 57 -16.94 14.64 8.06
C SER A 57 -15.73 14.33 7.19
N GLN A 58 -15.07 13.21 7.45
CA GLN A 58 -13.92 12.76 6.67
C GLN A 58 -14.39 12.16 5.34
N THR A 59 -13.54 12.24 4.33
CA THR A 59 -13.69 11.47 3.08
C THR A 59 -13.86 9.99 3.38
N TYR A 60 -14.79 9.34 2.67
CA TYR A 60 -15.07 7.91 2.83
C TYR A 60 -13.80 7.07 2.61
N ASN A 61 -13.49 6.19 3.57
CA ASN A 61 -12.35 5.29 3.52
C ASN A 61 -12.83 3.85 3.30
N ALA A 62 -12.86 3.40 2.04
CA ALA A 62 -13.37 2.09 1.67
C ALA A 62 -12.65 0.94 2.36
N GLU A 63 -11.31 1.01 2.48
CA GLU A 63 -10.53 -0.04 3.13
C GLU A 63 -10.84 -0.14 4.64
N LEU A 64 -10.98 1.01 5.31
CA LEU A 64 -11.35 1.06 6.73
C LEU A 64 -12.78 0.54 6.96
N GLU A 65 -13.75 0.97 6.15
CA GLU A 65 -15.15 0.54 6.32
C GLU A 65 -15.34 -0.95 6.01
N TYR A 66 -14.62 -1.50 5.03
CA TYR A 66 -14.59 -2.94 4.79
C TYR A 66 -14.01 -3.68 6.00
N LEU A 67 -12.84 -3.28 6.49
CA LEU A 67 -12.20 -3.93 7.64
C LEU A 67 -13.08 -3.85 8.89
N LYS A 68 -13.74 -2.71 9.15
CA LYS A 68 -14.71 -2.57 10.25
C LYS A 68 -15.86 -3.56 10.10
N SER A 69 -16.46 -3.66 8.92
CA SER A 69 -17.57 -4.58 8.66
C SER A 69 -17.16 -6.04 8.80
N LEU A 70 -15.98 -6.41 8.30
CA LEU A 70 -15.41 -7.75 8.44
C LEU A 70 -15.24 -8.14 9.91
N HIS A 71 -14.64 -7.27 10.72
CA HIS A 71 -14.40 -7.54 12.13
C HIS A 71 -15.70 -7.46 12.97
N GLN A 72 -16.66 -6.62 12.61
CA GLN A 72 -17.95 -6.56 13.31
C GLN A 72 -18.76 -7.86 13.16
N ALA A 73 -18.66 -8.49 11.98
CA ALA A 73 -19.35 -9.73 11.65
C ALA A 73 -18.76 -10.95 12.38
N GLY A 74 -17.47 -10.95 12.68
CA GLY A 74 -16.85 -11.97 13.55
C GLY A 74 -15.33 -11.94 13.55
N PRO A 75 -14.70 -12.88 14.28
CA PRO A 75 -13.25 -13.03 14.28
C PRO A 75 -12.69 -13.31 12.89
N VAL A 76 -11.50 -12.76 12.63
CA VAL A 76 -10.68 -13.05 11.44
C VAL A 76 -9.62 -14.09 11.80
N THR A 77 -9.20 -14.88 10.80
CA THR A 77 -8.15 -15.91 10.97
C THR A 77 -6.78 -15.42 10.54
N GLU A 78 -6.72 -14.57 9.52
CA GLU A 78 -5.48 -13.94 9.04
C GLU A 78 -5.07 -12.80 10.01
N PRO A 79 -3.96 -12.96 10.75
CA PRO A 79 -3.57 -12.01 11.79
C PRO A 79 -3.30 -10.60 11.29
N GLN A 80 -2.82 -10.47 10.04
CA GLN A 80 -2.53 -9.17 9.44
C GLN A 80 -3.76 -8.27 9.35
N LEU A 81 -4.97 -8.84 9.21
CA LEU A 81 -6.21 -8.06 9.10
C LEU A 81 -6.48 -7.22 10.35
N VAL A 82 -6.08 -7.69 11.53
CA VAL A 82 -6.18 -6.93 12.79
C VAL A 82 -5.23 -5.74 12.77
N ALA A 83 -3.98 -5.97 12.31
CA ALA A 83 -2.98 -4.92 12.21
C ALA A 83 -3.35 -3.88 11.13
N PHE A 84 -3.94 -4.30 10.01
CA PHE A 84 -4.44 -3.39 8.97
C PHE A 84 -5.60 -2.55 9.48
N LEU A 85 -6.56 -3.12 10.22
CA LEU A 85 -7.64 -2.34 10.81
C LEU A 85 -7.09 -1.26 11.76
N MET A 86 -6.17 -1.64 12.65
CA MET A 86 -5.46 -0.71 13.53
C MET A 86 -4.76 0.39 12.73
N GLN A 87 -3.98 0.03 11.71
CA GLN A 87 -3.23 0.97 10.88
C GLN A 87 -4.14 1.91 10.09
N GLN A 88 -5.27 1.44 9.55
CA GLN A 88 -6.24 2.30 8.87
C GLN A 88 -6.88 3.31 9.82
N PHE A 89 -7.23 2.91 11.05
CA PHE A 89 -7.72 3.83 12.06
C PHE A 89 -6.67 4.88 12.48
N MET A 90 -5.42 4.44 12.69
CA MET A 90 -4.32 5.34 13.03
C MET A 90 -4.03 6.33 11.90
N ASN A 91 -4.01 5.87 10.65
CA ASN A 91 -3.83 6.74 9.49
C ASN A 91 -5.00 7.72 9.35
N ALA A 92 -6.24 7.31 9.57
CA ALA A 92 -7.39 8.22 9.53
C ALA A 92 -7.50 9.15 10.76
N ASN A 93 -6.51 9.14 11.67
CA ASN A 93 -6.51 9.81 12.97
C ASN A 93 -7.81 9.58 13.79
N GLN A 94 -8.39 8.39 13.70
CA GLN A 94 -9.64 8.02 14.35
C GLN A 94 -9.40 7.24 15.67
N LEU A 95 -8.38 7.60 16.45
CA LEU A 95 -7.92 6.83 17.62
C LEU A 95 -9.01 6.57 18.67
N HIS A 96 -9.82 7.58 19.01
CA HIS A 96 -10.91 7.42 19.97
C HIS A 96 -11.97 6.41 19.49
N ALA A 97 -12.38 6.51 18.22
CA ALA A 97 -13.32 5.58 17.61
C ALA A 97 -12.73 4.16 17.50
N ALA A 98 -11.43 4.06 17.22
CA ALA A 98 -10.71 2.79 17.16
C ALA A 98 -10.66 2.08 18.52
N ILE A 99 -10.32 2.80 19.60
CA ILE A 99 -10.32 2.24 20.96
C ILE A 99 -11.71 1.67 21.29
N ALA A 100 -12.76 2.47 21.08
CA ALA A 100 -14.14 2.04 21.31
C ALA A 100 -14.53 0.83 20.43
N PHE A 101 -14.08 0.79 19.17
CA PHE A 101 -14.31 -0.34 18.27
C PHE A 101 -13.69 -1.63 18.81
N PHE A 102 -12.40 -1.60 19.17
CA PHE A 102 -11.67 -2.77 19.64
C PHE A 102 -12.17 -3.25 21.00
N GLU A 103 -12.50 -2.34 21.92
CA GLU A 103 -13.14 -2.67 23.20
C GLU A 103 -14.50 -3.33 22.99
N SER A 104 -15.34 -2.78 22.11
CA SER A 104 -16.64 -3.37 21.77
C SER A 104 -16.51 -4.73 21.09
N PHE A 105 -15.53 -4.88 20.19
CA PHE A 105 -15.23 -6.16 19.55
C PHE A 105 -14.83 -7.22 20.59
N LEU A 106 -13.88 -6.90 21.47
CA LEU A 106 -13.43 -7.82 22.53
C LEU A 106 -14.56 -8.18 23.49
N GLN A 107 -15.43 -7.23 23.83
CA GLN A 107 -16.60 -7.49 24.67
C GLN A 107 -17.60 -8.44 23.99
N LYS A 108 -17.88 -8.24 22.69
CA LYS A 108 -18.89 -9.00 21.95
C LYS A 108 -18.39 -10.38 21.51
N HIS A 109 -17.14 -10.46 21.07
CA HIS A 109 -16.58 -11.63 20.39
C HIS A 109 -15.45 -12.31 21.18
N GLY A 110 -15.01 -11.74 22.30
CA GLY A 110 -13.87 -12.26 23.09
C GLY A 110 -14.01 -13.73 23.51
N GLY A 111 -15.24 -14.18 23.80
CA GLY A 111 -15.51 -15.59 24.13
C GLY A 111 -15.33 -16.58 22.96
N GLN A 112 -15.18 -16.08 21.73
CA GLN A 112 -14.96 -16.89 20.52
C GLN A 112 -13.48 -16.92 20.10
N LEU A 113 -12.64 -16.08 20.71
CA LEU A 113 -11.23 -15.94 20.34
C LEU A 113 -10.37 -17.00 21.04
N SER A 114 -9.36 -17.49 20.33
CA SER A 114 -8.25 -18.20 20.98
C SER A 114 -7.46 -17.24 21.89
N SER A 115 -6.61 -17.78 22.77
CA SER A 115 -5.69 -16.97 23.58
C SER A 115 -4.78 -16.10 22.70
N GLU A 116 -4.26 -16.66 21.60
CA GLU A 116 -3.40 -15.93 20.66
C GLU A 116 -4.14 -14.80 19.95
N GLN A 117 -5.37 -15.07 19.48
CA GLN A 117 -6.22 -14.04 18.88
C GLN A 117 -6.54 -12.94 19.90
N THR A 118 -6.92 -13.31 21.12
CA THR A 118 -7.19 -12.35 22.20
C THR A 118 -5.96 -11.47 22.46
N GLY A 119 -4.77 -12.07 22.55
CA GLY A 119 -3.52 -11.35 22.70
C GLY A 119 -3.23 -10.40 21.54
N LEU A 120 -3.52 -10.79 20.30
CA LEU A 120 -3.37 -9.94 19.13
C LEU A 120 -4.28 -8.70 19.18
N TYR A 121 -5.57 -8.88 19.47
CA TYR A 121 -6.52 -7.76 19.58
C TYR A 121 -6.21 -6.84 20.77
N LEU A 122 -5.82 -7.39 21.92
CA LEU A 122 -5.37 -6.61 23.08
C LEU A 122 -4.10 -5.81 22.76
N SER A 123 -3.18 -6.38 21.98
CA SER A 123 -1.97 -5.67 21.55
C SER A 123 -2.30 -4.51 20.63
N ALA A 124 -3.19 -4.71 19.65
CA ALA A 124 -3.65 -3.66 18.75
C ALA A 124 -4.38 -2.54 19.52
N LEU A 125 -5.26 -2.90 20.46
CA LEU A 125 -5.90 -1.95 21.37
C LEU A 125 -4.86 -1.18 22.21
N GLY A 126 -3.84 -1.88 22.72
CA GLY A 126 -2.75 -1.27 23.47
C GLY A 126 -1.96 -0.24 22.67
N VAL A 127 -1.67 -0.51 21.39
CA VAL A 127 -1.05 0.47 20.46
C VAL A 127 -1.93 1.70 20.27
N LEU A 128 -3.24 1.51 20.06
CA LEU A 128 -4.19 2.60 19.90
C LEU A 128 -4.28 3.45 21.18
N ARG A 129 -4.37 2.82 22.35
CA ARG A 129 -4.37 3.51 23.66
C ARG A 129 -3.07 4.25 23.92
N ALA A 130 -1.92 3.67 23.59
CA ALA A 130 -0.62 4.32 23.71
C ALA A 130 -0.53 5.56 22.82
N SER A 131 -1.00 5.45 21.57
CA SER A 131 -1.04 6.55 20.61
C SER A 131 -1.98 7.69 21.04
N TYR A 132 -3.07 7.35 21.73
CA TYR A 132 -4.05 8.31 22.26
C TYR A 132 -3.60 9.00 23.56
N ALA A 133 -2.55 8.52 24.23
CA ALA A 133 -2.17 8.98 25.58
C ALA A 133 -1.94 10.49 25.69
N ASN A 134 -1.46 11.15 24.63
CA ASN A 134 -1.26 12.60 24.61
C ASN A 134 -2.56 13.41 24.64
N GLN A 135 -3.68 12.81 24.22
CA GLN A 135 -5.02 13.41 24.26
C GLN A 135 -5.69 13.19 25.63
N VAL A 136 -5.15 12.31 26.47
CA VAL A 136 -5.64 12.07 27.84
C VAL A 136 -5.20 13.22 28.76
N PRO A 137 -6.11 13.76 29.61
CA PRO A 137 -5.77 14.80 30.59
C PRO A 137 -4.59 14.41 31.49
N LEU A 138 -3.72 15.37 31.80
CA LEU A 138 -2.44 15.12 32.48
C LEU A 138 -2.59 14.36 33.81
N LEU A 139 -3.64 14.64 34.59
CA LEU A 139 -3.90 13.99 35.88
C LEU A 139 -4.26 12.50 35.76
N SER A 140 -4.84 12.09 34.63
CA SER A 140 -5.25 10.70 34.36
C SER A 140 -4.27 9.95 33.45
N ARG A 141 -3.35 10.67 32.80
CA ARG A 141 -2.44 10.11 31.78
C ARG A 141 -1.55 9.01 32.31
N ILE A 142 -1.02 9.12 33.53
CA ILE A 142 -0.16 8.09 34.11
C ILE A 142 -0.95 6.79 34.35
N ALA A 143 -2.17 6.90 34.91
CA ALA A 143 -3.04 5.74 35.12
C ALA A 143 -3.40 5.07 33.79
N TRP A 144 -3.76 5.87 32.78
CA TRP A 144 -4.03 5.39 31.43
C TRP A 144 -2.86 4.60 30.82
N VAL A 145 -1.63 5.11 30.97
CA VAL A 145 -0.42 4.42 30.46
C VAL A 145 -0.18 3.13 31.25
N ASN A 146 -0.34 3.12 32.57
CA ASN A 146 -0.18 1.91 33.37
C ASN A 146 -1.20 0.82 33.00
N GLU A 147 -2.48 1.18 32.84
CA GLU A 147 -3.51 0.24 32.35
C GLU A 147 -3.17 -0.30 30.96
N THR A 148 -2.62 0.55 30.09
CA THR A 148 -2.18 0.14 28.75
C THR A 148 -1.02 -0.85 28.84
N ILE A 149 -0.06 -0.64 29.74
CA ILE A 149 1.03 -1.57 30.01
C ILE A 149 0.49 -2.91 30.53
N GLU A 150 -0.41 -2.90 31.51
CA GLU A 150 -1.03 -4.12 32.05
C GLU A 150 -1.75 -4.93 30.97
N MET A 151 -2.47 -4.25 30.07
CA MET A 151 -3.12 -4.86 28.90
C MET A 151 -2.11 -5.54 27.97
N LEU A 152 -0.98 -4.88 27.68
CA LEU A 152 0.08 -5.42 26.84
C LEU A 152 0.80 -6.61 27.50
N GLU A 153 1.02 -6.58 28.81
CA GLU A 153 1.56 -7.73 29.56
C GLU A 153 0.58 -8.90 29.56
N HIS A 154 -0.74 -8.65 29.68
CA HIS A 154 -1.72 -9.72 29.55
C HIS A 154 -1.73 -10.34 28.14
N ALA A 155 -1.63 -9.52 27.10
CA ALA A 155 -1.49 -10.02 25.72
C ALA A 155 -0.22 -10.89 25.53
N ARG A 156 0.86 -10.49 26.18
CA ARG A 156 2.12 -11.23 26.21
C ARG A 156 1.96 -12.62 26.84
N ASP A 157 1.30 -12.69 27.99
CA ASP A 157 1.06 -13.96 28.70
C ASP A 157 0.18 -14.91 27.88
N LEU A 158 -0.90 -14.39 27.27
CA LEU A 158 -1.81 -15.16 26.43
C LEU A 158 -1.11 -15.79 25.21
N THR A 159 -0.12 -15.10 24.67
CA THR A 159 0.63 -15.53 23.47
C THR A 159 1.94 -16.23 23.82
N LYS A 160 2.25 -16.38 25.11
CA LYS A 160 3.46 -17.04 25.64
C LYS A 160 4.76 -16.48 25.06
N ASN A 161 4.80 -15.21 24.65
CA ASN A 161 5.95 -14.59 23.99
C ASN A 161 6.40 -15.23 22.65
N GLU A 162 5.53 -15.99 21.98
CA GLU A 162 5.89 -16.68 20.73
C GLU A 162 5.29 -16.03 19.47
N TYR A 163 4.42 -15.02 19.64
CA TYR A 163 3.64 -14.44 18.55
C TYR A 163 4.26 -13.14 18.01
N PHE A 164 4.67 -13.14 16.74
CA PHE A 164 5.45 -12.05 16.15
C PHE A 164 4.77 -10.68 16.23
N LEU A 165 3.54 -10.55 15.72
CA LEU A 165 2.84 -9.26 15.68
C LEU A 165 2.58 -8.68 17.09
N VAL A 166 2.37 -9.55 18.09
CA VAL A 166 2.16 -9.13 19.48
C VAL A 166 3.45 -8.55 20.06
N ARG A 167 4.58 -9.25 19.91
CA ARG A 167 5.88 -8.74 20.39
C ARG A 167 6.34 -7.51 19.62
N TRP A 168 6.06 -7.47 18.32
CA TRP A 168 6.30 -6.28 17.49
C TRP A 168 5.56 -5.06 18.05
N MET A 169 4.25 -5.18 18.31
CA MET A 169 3.43 -4.09 18.84
C MET A 169 3.90 -3.65 20.24
N ILE A 170 4.15 -4.61 21.13
CA ILE A 170 4.61 -4.33 22.49
C ILE A 170 5.98 -3.64 22.47
N GLY A 171 6.93 -4.17 21.70
CA GLY A 171 8.28 -3.62 21.58
C GLY A 171 8.28 -2.19 21.02
N VAL A 172 7.47 -1.92 20.00
CA VAL A 172 7.30 -0.58 19.42
C VAL A 172 6.70 0.39 20.44
N VAL A 173 5.68 0.00 21.21
CA VAL A 173 5.09 0.84 22.26
C VAL A 173 6.11 1.10 23.37
N TYR A 174 6.76 0.06 23.87
CA TYR A 174 7.71 0.16 24.99
C TYR A 174 8.94 0.98 24.64
N ALA A 175 9.42 0.93 23.40
CA ALA A 175 10.53 1.75 22.94
C ALA A 175 10.23 3.26 22.98
N GLN A 176 8.95 3.64 23.03
CA GLN A 176 8.51 5.03 23.05
C GLN A 176 8.14 5.53 24.44
N LEU A 177 8.06 4.64 25.44
CA LEU A 177 7.73 5.04 26.81
C LEU A 177 8.89 5.80 27.46
N PRO A 178 8.61 6.83 28.28
CA PRO A 178 9.62 7.48 29.11
C PRO A 178 10.22 6.53 30.15
N ASP A 179 11.49 6.77 30.54
CA ASP A 179 12.27 5.89 31.43
C ASP A 179 11.57 5.54 32.74
N ARG A 180 10.74 6.44 33.28
CA ARG A 180 9.96 6.23 34.52
C ARG A 180 9.09 4.97 34.53
N PHE A 181 8.75 4.41 33.37
CA PHE A 181 7.93 3.20 33.26
C PHE A 181 8.77 1.91 33.23
N ASN A 182 10.11 2.01 33.20
CA ASN A 182 11.05 0.89 33.25
C ASN A 182 10.79 -0.19 32.17
N LYS A 183 10.53 0.22 30.92
CA LYS A 183 10.25 -0.69 29.79
C LYS A 183 11.34 -0.75 28.73
N THR A 184 12.44 -0.02 28.88
CA THR A 184 13.56 0.02 27.92
C THR A 184 14.15 -1.37 27.64
N ASP A 185 14.44 -2.16 28.66
CA ASP A 185 15.01 -3.51 28.49
C ASP A 185 14.02 -4.49 27.86
N ALA A 186 12.74 -4.37 28.21
CA ALA A 186 11.67 -5.16 27.61
C ALA A 186 11.51 -4.81 26.12
N ALA A 187 11.59 -3.52 25.76
CA ALA A 187 11.59 -3.08 24.37
C ALA A 187 12.76 -3.66 23.59
N LEU A 188 13.99 -3.56 24.11
CA LEU A 188 15.17 -4.16 23.49
C LEU A 188 15.01 -5.66 23.28
N THR A 189 14.43 -6.36 24.26
CA THR A 189 14.22 -7.81 24.21
C THR A 189 13.21 -8.20 23.13
N ASP A 190 12.07 -7.51 23.07
CA ASP A 190 11.03 -7.79 22.06
C ASP A 190 11.47 -7.46 20.64
N LEU A 191 12.10 -6.29 20.46
CA LEU A 191 12.53 -5.84 19.14
C LEU A 191 13.66 -6.70 18.58
N LYS A 192 14.64 -7.09 19.40
CA LYS A 192 15.69 -8.04 18.98
C LYS A 192 15.11 -9.42 18.65
N TRP A 193 14.17 -9.89 19.46
CA TRP A 193 13.51 -11.15 19.15
C TRP A 193 12.77 -11.10 17.81
N CYS A 194 12.12 -9.97 17.48
CA CYS A 194 11.49 -9.80 16.16
C CYS A 194 12.54 -9.88 15.03
N VAL A 195 13.70 -9.26 15.21
CA VAL A 195 14.81 -9.37 14.25
C VAL A 195 15.27 -10.83 14.08
N ASP A 196 15.42 -11.56 15.17
CA ASP A 196 15.89 -12.96 15.17
C ASP A 196 14.83 -13.96 14.69
N ASN A 197 13.54 -13.56 14.66
CA ASN A 197 12.41 -14.44 14.33
C ASN A 197 11.61 -13.92 13.13
N ILE A 198 12.29 -13.30 12.14
CA ILE A 198 11.62 -12.74 10.96
C ILE A 198 10.79 -13.78 10.17
N ALA A 199 11.15 -15.05 10.22
CA ALA A 199 10.38 -16.14 9.62
C ALA A 199 8.95 -16.28 10.18
N LYS A 200 8.68 -15.74 11.38
CA LYS A 200 7.33 -15.69 11.99
C LYS A 200 6.53 -14.44 11.62
N ALA A 201 7.14 -13.49 10.91
CA ALA A 201 6.46 -12.29 10.44
C ALA A 201 5.67 -12.57 9.16
N PRO A 202 4.73 -11.69 8.80
CA PRO A 202 4.07 -11.80 7.50
C PRO A 202 5.00 -11.65 6.29
N HIS A 203 6.03 -10.80 6.41
CA HIS A 203 7.11 -10.59 5.44
C HIS A 203 8.21 -9.69 6.02
N ASP A 204 9.33 -9.59 5.31
CA ASP A 204 10.55 -8.89 5.75
C ASP A 204 10.34 -7.40 6.06
N GLY A 205 9.39 -6.74 5.37
CA GLY A 205 9.06 -5.33 5.59
C GLY A 205 8.73 -4.98 7.06
N TRP A 206 8.22 -5.94 7.84
CA TRP A 206 7.89 -5.74 9.25
C TRP A 206 9.12 -5.50 10.15
N LEU A 207 10.35 -5.64 9.62
CA LEU A 207 11.59 -5.29 10.32
C LEU A 207 11.91 -3.80 10.32
N ARG A 208 11.30 -2.98 9.44
CA ARG A 208 11.57 -1.54 9.38
C ARG A 208 11.37 -0.86 10.74
N GLU A 209 10.27 -1.16 11.41
CA GLU A 209 9.93 -0.60 12.71
C GLU A 209 10.81 -1.14 13.85
N PRO A 210 11.07 -2.46 13.99
CA PRO A 210 12.03 -2.98 14.94
C PRO A 210 13.42 -2.38 14.78
N TYR A 211 13.95 -2.29 13.56
CA TYR A 211 15.25 -1.66 13.31
C TYR A 211 15.22 -0.18 13.70
N TYR A 212 14.20 0.57 13.29
CA TYR A 212 14.07 1.98 13.66
C TYR A 212 14.03 2.18 15.19
N HIS A 213 13.23 1.40 15.90
CA HIS A 213 13.09 1.54 17.35
C HIS A 213 14.32 1.05 18.11
N LEU A 214 15.04 0.04 17.61
CA LEU A 214 16.36 -0.32 18.13
C LEU A 214 17.34 0.85 17.95
N ALA A 215 17.35 1.49 16.79
CA ALA A 215 18.20 2.67 16.55
C ALA A 215 17.92 3.79 17.56
N VAL A 216 16.63 4.08 17.82
CA VAL A 216 16.21 5.10 18.81
C VAL A 216 16.67 4.73 20.22
N LEU A 217 16.56 3.47 20.62
CA LEU A 217 16.99 3.01 21.95
C LEU A 217 18.50 3.12 22.12
N TYR A 218 19.28 2.76 21.11
CA TYR A 218 20.74 2.91 21.13
C TYR A 218 21.19 4.37 21.09
N ASP A 219 20.49 5.24 20.35
CA ASP A 219 20.74 6.68 20.35
C ASP A 219 20.55 7.29 21.74
N ARG A 220 19.44 6.95 22.42
CA ARG A 220 19.19 7.37 23.82
C ARG A 220 20.26 6.85 24.79
N ALA A 221 20.76 5.63 24.56
CA ALA A 221 21.87 5.05 25.32
C ALA A 221 23.25 5.64 24.95
N LYS A 222 23.31 6.59 24.00
CA LYS A 222 24.53 7.22 23.46
C LYS A 222 25.48 6.24 22.76
N ASP A 223 24.97 5.12 22.27
CA ASP A 223 25.69 4.18 21.40
C ASP A 223 25.43 4.55 19.94
N GLN A 224 26.18 5.55 19.45
CA GLN A 224 26.00 6.10 18.10
C GLN A 224 26.32 5.09 16.99
N GLN A 225 27.20 4.12 17.26
CA GLN A 225 27.56 3.10 16.28
C GLN A 225 26.37 2.17 16.02
N GLN A 226 25.75 1.63 17.08
CA GLN A 226 24.59 0.77 16.93
C GLN A 226 23.36 1.55 16.44
N ALA A 227 23.18 2.78 16.92
CA ALA A 227 22.09 3.65 16.46
C ALA A 227 22.12 3.83 14.94
N GLN A 228 23.28 4.20 14.39
CA GLN A 228 23.43 4.40 12.95
C GLN A 228 23.29 3.09 12.15
N ALA A 229 23.81 1.97 12.68
CA ALA A 229 23.71 0.66 12.01
C ALA A 229 22.24 0.22 11.88
N TYR A 230 21.47 0.27 12.95
CA TYR A 230 20.04 -0.08 12.91
C TYR A 230 19.20 0.92 12.09
N LEU A 231 19.55 2.21 12.12
CA LEU A 231 18.87 3.20 11.29
C LEU A 231 19.08 2.89 9.80
N GLN A 232 20.29 2.54 9.38
CA GLN A 232 20.56 2.10 8.01
C GLN A 232 19.77 0.84 7.62
N LEU A 233 19.71 -0.15 8.52
CA LEU A 233 18.93 -1.38 8.27
C LEU A 233 17.43 -1.09 8.07
N SER A 234 16.87 -0.13 8.81
CA SER A 234 15.45 0.24 8.74
C SER A 234 15.01 0.82 7.39
N GLY A 235 15.95 1.36 6.61
CA GLY A 235 15.66 2.08 5.38
C GLY A 235 14.94 3.42 5.57
N TYR A 236 15.00 4.02 6.77
CA TYR A 236 14.62 5.42 7.00
C TYR A 236 15.82 6.35 6.83
N ASP A 237 15.57 7.56 6.33
CA ASP A 237 16.63 8.56 6.09
C ASP A 237 17.16 9.20 7.39
N GLY A 238 16.44 9.06 8.51
CA GLY A 238 16.78 9.71 9.77
C GLY A 238 15.80 9.37 10.90
N PHE A 239 16.06 9.93 12.08
CA PHE A 239 15.17 9.84 13.26
C PHE A 239 13.92 10.72 13.15
N ASN A 240 13.81 11.54 12.10
CA ASN A 240 12.55 12.18 11.76
C ASN A 240 11.78 11.29 10.80
N LYS A 241 10.81 10.56 11.34
CA LYS A 241 9.98 9.60 10.60
C LYS A 241 8.55 10.14 10.44
N PRO A 242 8.17 10.67 9.25
CA PRO A 242 6.84 11.26 9.04
C PRO A 242 5.72 10.23 8.91
N ILE A 243 6.07 8.98 8.58
CA ILE A 243 5.14 7.85 8.39
C ILE A 243 5.75 6.55 8.87
N ILE A 244 4.89 5.62 9.29
CA ILE A 244 5.25 4.24 9.62
C ILE A 244 5.21 3.40 8.35
N LEU A 245 6.24 2.59 8.16
CA LEU A 245 6.35 1.65 7.06
C LEU A 245 6.54 0.22 7.59
N THR A 246 5.73 -0.70 7.09
CA THR A 246 5.82 -2.14 7.28
C THR A 246 6.05 -2.88 5.96
N THR A 247 6.04 -2.16 4.84
CA THR A 247 6.20 -2.76 3.51
C THR A 247 7.65 -3.11 3.17
N PRO A 248 7.91 -4.23 2.45
CA PRO A 248 9.25 -4.57 1.96
C PRO A 248 9.67 -3.72 0.75
N TYR A 249 8.76 -2.91 0.21
CA TYR A 249 8.95 -2.17 -1.03
C TYR A 249 10.10 -1.17 -0.95
N ALA A 250 10.76 -0.98 -2.08
CA ALA A 250 11.63 0.16 -2.33
C ALA A 250 11.19 0.86 -3.61
N VAL A 251 11.40 2.17 -3.66
CA VAL A 251 11.06 2.97 -4.84
C VAL A 251 12.00 4.15 -4.95
N ASN A 252 12.59 4.35 -6.12
CA ASN A 252 13.37 5.55 -6.42
C ASN A 252 13.39 5.83 -7.91
N ALA A 253 13.67 7.08 -8.27
CA ALA A 253 13.72 7.51 -9.65
C ALA A 253 14.77 6.80 -10.52
N THR A 254 15.86 6.31 -9.94
CA THR A 254 16.98 5.74 -10.72
C THR A 254 16.71 4.28 -11.10
N LYS A 255 16.29 3.46 -10.13
CA LYS A 255 16.10 2.01 -10.32
C LYS A 255 14.64 1.59 -10.49
N GLY A 256 13.70 2.48 -10.24
CA GLY A 256 12.27 2.18 -10.24
C GLY A 256 11.84 1.53 -8.93
N PHE A 257 10.88 0.62 -9.02
CA PHE A 257 10.26 -0.06 -7.88
C PHE A 257 10.73 -1.51 -7.73
N THR A 258 10.86 -1.97 -6.48
CA THR A 258 11.11 -3.37 -6.11
C THR A 258 10.15 -3.82 -5.01
N PHE A 259 9.64 -5.06 -5.13
CA PHE A 259 8.70 -5.61 -4.15
C PHE A 259 9.38 -6.19 -2.90
N HIS A 260 10.64 -6.58 -2.99
CA HIS A 260 11.32 -7.32 -1.95
C HIS A 260 12.81 -6.93 -1.89
N PRO A 261 13.49 -7.03 -0.73
CA PRO A 261 14.95 -7.05 -0.68
C PRO A 261 15.56 -8.14 -1.56
N LYS A 262 16.77 -7.91 -2.09
CA LYS A 262 17.46 -8.89 -2.94
C LYS A 262 17.60 -10.24 -2.23
N ARG A 263 17.10 -11.31 -2.88
CA ARG A 263 17.09 -12.66 -2.31
C ARG A 263 17.26 -13.70 -3.42
N LEU A 264 17.88 -14.82 -3.07
CA LEU A 264 17.88 -16.07 -3.83
C LEU A 264 17.25 -17.17 -2.98
N ARG A 265 16.25 -17.87 -3.52
CA ARG A 265 15.63 -19.05 -2.92
C ARG A 265 15.72 -20.24 -3.86
N GLU A 266 15.89 -21.44 -3.31
CA GLU A 266 15.73 -22.69 -4.04
C GLU A 266 14.31 -23.21 -3.77
N ILE A 267 13.41 -23.07 -4.75
CA ILE A 267 12.04 -23.60 -4.64
C ILE A 267 12.07 -25.12 -4.65
N VAL A 268 12.90 -25.69 -5.53
CA VAL A 268 13.26 -27.10 -5.55
C VAL A 268 14.77 -27.18 -5.45
N PRO A 269 15.33 -27.81 -4.40
CA PRO A 269 16.77 -27.83 -4.15
C PRO A 269 17.60 -28.24 -5.38
N GLY A 270 18.53 -27.39 -5.77
CA GLY A 270 19.42 -27.54 -6.92
C GLY A 270 18.73 -27.57 -8.29
N LYS A 271 17.42 -27.33 -8.35
CA LYS A 271 16.61 -27.49 -9.58
C LYS A 271 15.85 -26.24 -9.99
N ILE A 272 15.17 -25.57 -9.07
CA ILE A 272 14.41 -24.34 -9.38
C ILE A 272 14.87 -23.24 -8.44
N PHE A 273 15.44 -22.19 -9.03
CA PHE A 273 15.93 -21.00 -8.33
C PHE A 273 14.99 -19.84 -8.57
N ASN A 274 14.68 -19.08 -7.52
CA ASN A 274 13.91 -17.84 -7.56
C ASN A 274 14.79 -16.68 -7.08
N LEU A 275 14.86 -15.61 -7.85
CA LEU A 275 15.53 -14.38 -7.46
C LEU A 275 14.52 -13.24 -7.34
N SER A 276 14.47 -12.66 -6.14
CA SER A 276 13.59 -11.54 -5.79
C SER A 276 14.38 -10.25 -5.60
N GLY A 277 13.74 -9.10 -5.84
CA GLY A 277 14.26 -7.79 -5.43
C GLY A 277 15.37 -7.20 -6.29
N PHE A 278 15.60 -7.74 -7.48
CA PHE A 278 16.52 -7.17 -8.46
C PHE A 278 15.86 -6.04 -9.27
N GLU A 279 14.54 -6.12 -9.44
CA GLU A 279 13.69 -5.15 -10.12
C GLU A 279 12.21 -5.43 -9.81
N PHE A 280 11.30 -5.05 -10.71
CA PHE A 280 9.85 -5.21 -10.56
C PHE A 280 9.39 -6.68 -10.68
N THR A 281 9.96 -7.48 -11.58
CA THR A 281 9.64 -8.91 -11.71
C THR A 281 10.54 -9.81 -10.86
N GLU A 282 10.05 -11.00 -10.57
CA GLU A 282 10.81 -12.16 -10.11
C GLU A 282 11.47 -12.87 -11.29
N TYR A 283 12.66 -13.42 -11.07
CA TYR A 283 13.29 -14.34 -12.02
C TYR A 283 13.20 -15.77 -11.52
N TYR A 284 12.92 -16.70 -12.42
CA TYR A 284 13.04 -18.13 -12.14
C TYR A 284 13.97 -18.81 -13.12
N PHE A 285 14.85 -19.65 -12.59
CA PHE A 285 15.77 -20.45 -13.38
C PHE A 285 15.64 -21.93 -13.03
N ILE A 286 15.54 -22.78 -14.04
CA ILE A 286 15.32 -24.21 -13.91
C ILE A 286 16.49 -24.95 -14.52
N VAL A 287 17.12 -25.83 -13.74
CA VAL A 287 18.16 -26.75 -14.22
C VAL A 287 17.48 -28.00 -14.76
N SER A 288 17.76 -28.33 -16.03
CA SER A 288 17.21 -29.50 -16.69
C SER A 288 17.48 -30.81 -15.94
N LYS A 289 16.72 -31.85 -16.26
CA LYS A 289 16.84 -33.17 -15.64
C LYS A 289 18.23 -33.75 -15.84
N ASP A 290 18.80 -33.61 -17.04
CA ASP A 290 20.15 -34.08 -17.36
C ASP A 290 21.27 -33.15 -16.87
N GLY A 291 20.93 -31.98 -16.31
CA GLY A 291 21.86 -31.00 -15.76
C GLY A 291 22.67 -30.23 -16.80
N LYS A 292 22.28 -30.27 -18.08
CA LYS A 292 23.04 -29.67 -19.19
C LYS A 292 22.45 -28.38 -19.74
N GLU A 293 21.22 -28.04 -19.34
CA GLU A 293 20.50 -26.87 -19.84
C GLU A 293 19.91 -26.07 -18.69
N LEU A 294 19.98 -24.75 -18.80
CA LEU A 294 19.31 -23.80 -17.93
C LEU A 294 18.14 -23.17 -18.70
N ILE A 295 16.99 -23.11 -18.05
CA ILE A 295 15.76 -22.52 -18.57
C ILE A 295 15.41 -21.31 -17.71
N SER A 296 15.15 -20.16 -18.33
CA SER A 296 14.56 -19.00 -17.63
C SER A 296 13.05 -18.99 -17.80
N ILE A 297 12.34 -18.57 -16.76
CA ILE A 297 10.96 -18.09 -16.87
C ILE A 297 11.03 -16.57 -16.84
N ASP A 298 10.54 -15.96 -17.92
CA ASP A 298 10.64 -14.54 -18.21
C ASP A 298 12.09 -14.03 -18.33
N ALA A 299 12.20 -12.75 -18.69
CA ALA A 299 13.46 -12.07 -18.99
C ALA A 299 13.64 -10.72 -18.29
N GLY A 300 12.69 -10.28 -17.45
CA GLY A 300 12.87 -9.06 -16.68
C GLY A 300 12.43 -7.77 -17.35
N THR A 301 12.59 -6.67 -16.62
CA THR A 301 12.21 -5.31 -17.06
C THR A 301 13.30 -4.63 -17.87
N ARG A 302 14.57 -4.84 -17.51
CA ARG A 302 15.70 -4.16 -18.16
C ARG A 302 16.90 -5.09 -18.35
N PRO A 303 17.73 -4.86 -19.38
CA PRO A 303 18.96 -5.62 -19.58
C PRO A 303 19.93 -5.57 -18.38
N ASP A 304 20.04 -4.42 -17.70
CA ASP A 304 20.97 -4.25 -16.56
C ASP A 304 20.55 -5.06 -15.33
N ALA A 305 19.24 -5.14 -15.08
CA ALA A 305 18.68 -5.93 -14.00
C ALA A 305 18.74 -7.43 -14.30
N ALA A 306 18.46 -7.84 -15.54
CA ALA A 306 18.63 -9.22 -15.99
C ALA A 306 20.08 -9.70 -15.86
N GLN A 307 21.03 -8.83 -16.21
CA GLN A 307 22.44 -9.06 -15.95
C GLN A 307 22.73 -9.26 -14.46
N ALA A 308 22.28 -8.32 -13.62
CA ALA A 308 22.53 -8.38 -12.18
C ALA A 308 21.95 -9.66 -11.53
N ALA A 309 20.74 -10.07 -11.92
CA ALA A 309 20.11 -11.29 -11.41
C ALA A 309 20.85 -12.55 -11.91
N TYR A 310 21.13 -12.64 -13.20
CA TYR A 310 21.81 -13.79 -13.80
C TYR A 310 23.23 -13.97 -13.25
N GLU A 311 24.02 -12.90 -13.19
CA GLU A 311 25.38 -12.95 -12.65
C GLU A 311 25.38 -13.28 -11.16
N PHE A 312 24.42 -12.75 -10.39
CA PHE A 312 24.27 -13.10 -8.98
C PHE A 312 23.99 -14.60 -8.81
N LEU A 313 23.09 -15.16 -9.60
CA LEU A 313 22.79 -16.59 -9.58
C LEU A 313 24.03 -17.42 -9.96
N ARG A 314 24.71 -17.08 -11.06
CA ARG A 314 25.94 -17.76 -11.52
C ARG A 314 27.06 -17.71 -10.47
N HIS A 315 27.18 -16.60 -9.74
CA HIS A 315 28.16 -16.48 -8.67
C HIS A 315 27.80 -17.38 -7.45
N ARG A 316 26.52 -17.49 -7.12
CA ARG A 316 26.05 -18.33 -5.99
C ARG A 316 26.00 -19.82 -6.32
N VAL A 317 25.81 -20.16 -7.59
CA VAL A 317 25.69 -21.53 -8.09
C VAL A 317 26.63 -21.69 -9.30
N PRO A 318 27.94 -21.90 -9.07
CA PRO A 318 28.96 -21.84 -10.12
C PRO A 318 28.81 -22.93 -11.19
N ASP A 319 28.23 -24.07 -10.84
CA ASP A 319 28.07 -25.23 -11.72
C ASP A 319 26.80 -25.20 -12.58
N LEU A 320 26.16 -24.03 -12.73
CA LEU A 320 24.97 -23.90 -13.56
C LEU A 320 25.26 -24.24 -15.04
N PRO A 321 24.35 -24.96 -15.73
CA PRO A 321 24.46 -25.17 -17.17
C PRO A 321 24.25 -23.88 -17.98
N PRO A 322 24.59 -23.88 -19.28
CA PRO A 322 24.30 -22.75 -20.17
C PRO A 322 22.79 -22.50 -20.29
N LEU A 323 22.41 -21.23 -20.41
CA LEU A 323 21.04 -20.81 -20.74
C LEU A 323 20.72 -21.22 -22.19
N THR A 324 19.68 -22.03 -22.37
CA THR A 324 19.27 -22.51 -23.71
C THR A 324 17.84 -22.11 -24.06
N THR A 325 16.99 -21.87 -23.06
CA THR A 325 15.56 -21.63 -23.26
C THR A 325 15.05 -20.53 -22.35
N VAL A 326 14.17 -19.67 -22.86
CA VAL A 326 13.38 -18.71 -22.10
C VAL A 326 11.91 -18.94 -22.43
N PHE A 327 11.11 -19.27 -21.42
CA PHE A 327 9.66 -19.27 -21.52
C PHE A 327 9.13 -17.94 -21.03
N VAL A 328 8.46 -17.20 -21.89
CA VAL A 328 7.80 -15.94 -21.55
C VAL A 328 6.36 -16.24 -21.17
N THR A 329 5.99 -15.92 -19.94
CA THR A 329 4.64 -16.08 -19.39
C THR A 329 3.66 -15.17 -20.10
N HIS A 330 4.04 -13.95 -20.44
CA HIS A 330 3.25 -13.01 -21.22
C HIS A 330 4.12 -11.83 -21.68
N SER A 331 3.67 -11.06 -22.67
CA SER A 331 4.54 -10.10 -23.38
C SER A 331 4.46 -8.67 -22.84
N HIS A 332 4.44 -8.55 -21.52
CA HIS A 332 4.41 -7.27 -20.82
C HIS A 332 5.83 -6.78 -20.47
N TRP A 333 5.97 -5.48 -20.22
CA TRP A 333 7.25 -4.76 -20.24
C TRP A 333 8.28 -5.27 -19.23
N ASP A 334 7.82 -5.75 -18.08
CA ASP A 334 8.57 -6.33 -16.98
C ASP A 334 8.93 -7.80 -17.14
N HIS A 335 8.41 -8.49 -18.16
CA HIS A 335 8.68 -9.91 -18.43
C HIS A 335 9.59 -10.11 -19.63
N ILE A 336 9.68 -9.13 -20.53
CA ILE A 336 10.45 -9.24 -21.79
C ILE A 336 11.58 -8.21 -21.92
N GLY A 337 11.61 -7.17 -21.12
CA GLY A 337 12.56 -6.06 -21.24
C GLY A 337 14.04 -6.44 -21.13
N GLY A 338 14.40 -7.54 -20.47
CA GLY A 338 15.78 -8.05 -20.45
C GLY A 338 16.14 -9.04 -21.57
N HIS A 339 15.25 -9.30 -22.54
CA HIS A 339 15.47 -10.32 -23.58
C HIS A 339 16.78 -10.14 -24.38
N ARG A 340 17.19 -8.89 -24.65
CA ARG A 340 18.45 -8.59 -25.35
C ARG A 340 19.68 -9.11 -24.61
N TYR A 341 19.71 -8.93 -23.30
CA TYR A 341 20.81 -9.43 -22.48
C TYR A 341 20.94 -10.95 -22.59
N PHE A 342 19.83 -11.69 -22.53
CA PHE A 342 19.84 -13.14 -22.68
C PHE A 342 20.27 -13.60 -24.08
N HIS A 343 19.91 -12.87 -25.14
CA HIS A 343 20.46 -13.15 -26.47
C HIS A 343 21.97 -12.88 -26.55
N ASP A 344 22.47 -11.83 -25.91
CA ASP A 344 23.89 -11.48 -25.91
C ASP A 344 24.74 -12.54 -25.18
N VAL A 345 24.30 -12.99 -24.00
CA VAL A 345 25.05 -14.00 -23.21
C VAL A 345 24.85 -15.43 -23.70
N ALA A 346 23.75 -15.71 -24.40
CA ALA A 346 23.43 -17.01 -24.97
C ALA A 346 22.87 -16.87 -26.41
N PRO A 347 23.72 -16.72 -27.44
CA PRO A 347 23.28 -16.45 -28.82
C PRO A 347 22.37 -17.52 -29.46
N GLN A 348 22.31 -18.73 -28.88
CA GLN A 348 21.47 -19.83 -29.35
C GLN A 348 20.21 -20.03 -28.49
N VAL A 349 19.97 -19.16 -27.49
CA VAL A 349 18.80 -19.23 -26.62
C VAL A 349 17.51 -19.16 -27.44
N LYS A 350 16.51 -19.95 -27.06
CA LYS A 350 15.19 -19.96 -27.68
C LYS A 350 14.14 -19.33 -26.80
N PHE A 351 13.49 -18.29 -27.32
CA PHE A 351 12.35 -17.65 -26.69
C PHE A 351 11.03 -18.27 -27.16
N TYR A 352 10.23 -18.72 -26.20
CA TYR A 352 8.87 -19.20 -26.40
C TYR A 352 7.90 -18.20 -25.82
N ALA A 353 6.89 -17.80 -26.59
CA ALA A 353 5.81 -16.94 -26.10
C ALA A 353 4.48 -17.31 -26.78
N ARG A 354 3.37 -16.73 -26.33
CA ARG A 354 2.07 -16.87 -26.99
C ARG A 354 2.10 -16.37 -28.43
N ASP A 355 1.30 -16.98 -29.29
CA ASP A 355 1.20 -16.59 -30.70
C ASP A 355 0.57 -15.21 -30.92
N ASN A 356 -0.26 -14.76 -29.96
CA ASN A 356 -0.89 -13.45 -29.95
C ASN A 356 -0.08 -12.35 -29.24
N TYR A 357 1.20 -12.58 -28.92
CA TYR A 357 2.07 -11.62 -28.21
C TYR A 357 2.07 -10.19 -28.77
N ARG A 358 1.88 -10.04 -30.08
CA ARG A 358 1.88 -8.72 -30.73
C ARG A 358 0.73 -7.83 -30.27
N GLN A 359 -0.41 -8.43 -29.92
CA GLN A 359 -1.58 -7.68 -29.42
C GLN A 359 -1.22 -6.99 -28.11
N GLU A 360 -0.58 -7.71 -27.19
CA GLU A 360 -0.13 -7.15 -25.91
C GLU A 360 0.96 -6.09 -26.10
N LEU A 361 1.94 -6.34 -26.98
CA LEU A 361 2.95 -5.34 -27.31
C LEU A 361 2.37 -4.03 -27.85
N GLU A 362 1.25 -4.07 -28.56
CA GLU A 362 0.57 -2.87 -29.07
C GLU A 362 -0.12 -2.09 -27.94
N ILE A 363 -0.66 -2.79 -26.94
CA ILE A 363 -1.34 -2.24 -25.77
C ILE A 363 -0.35 -1.58 -24.80
N VAL A 364 0.78 -2.25 -24.53
CA VAL A 364 1.70 -1.86 -23.45
C VAL A 364 2.67 -0.73 -23.85
N ARG A 365 3.05 -0.63 -25.14
CA ARG A 365 4.03 0.36 -25.63
C ARG A 365 3.67 1.83 -25.34
N PRO A 366 2.41 2.28 -25.48
CA PRO A 366 2.04 3.65 -25.12
C PRO A 366 2.02 3.89 -23.61
N GLY A 367 1.75 2.85 -22.82
CA GLY A 367 1.51 2.89 -21.37
C GLY A 367 2.76 3.10 -20.51
N THR A 368 3.96 2.91 -21.06
CA THR A 368 5.24 3.06 -20.33
C THR A 368 5.68 4.51 -20.12
N ARG A 369 4.90 5.50 -20.59
CA ARG A 369 5.30 6.91 -20.58
C ARG A 369 4.87 7.62 -19.30
N GLY A 370 5.83 8.24 -18.62
CA GLY A 370 5.55 9.28 -17.62
C GLY A 370 5.67 8.89 -16.14
N PHE A 371 6.15 7.68 -15.80
CA PHE A 371 6.35 7.25 -14.41
C PHE A 371 7.81 6.89 -14.09
N ARG A 372 8.61 7.89 -13.72
CA ARG A 372 10.05 7.75 -13.45
C ARG A 372 10.33 6.86 -12.24
N TYR A 373 9.57 7.00 -11.17
CA TYR A 373 9.67 6.18 -9.95
C TYR A 373 9.19 4.75 -10.16
N PHE A 374 8.42 4.51 -11.22
CA PHE A 374 7.93 3.19 -11.58
C PHE A 374 9.01 2.43 -12.36
N PHE A 375 9.45 2.96 -13.51
CA PHE A 375 10.36 2.27 -14.43
C PHE A 375 11.85 2.49 -14.15
N GLY A 376 12.20 3.63 -13.52
CA GLY A 376 13.57 4.11 -13.40
C GLY A 376 14.01 4.98 -14.59
N ASP A 377 14.95 5.90 -14.33
CA ASP A 377 15.53 6.84 -15.31
C ASP A 377 16.15 6.14 -16.52
N ASP A 378 16.62 4.89 -16.34
CA ASP A 378 17.34 4.12 -17.36
C ASP A 378 16.42 3.26 -18.26
N PHE A 379 15.12 3.23 -17.98
CA PHE A 379 14.17 2.46 -18.79
C PHE A 379 13.98 3.08 -20.19
N LYS A 380 13.90 2.23 -21.22
CA LYS A 380 13.77 2.65 -22.62
C LYS A 380 12.75 1.78 -23.32
N ASP A 381 11.83 2.40 -24.06
CA ASP A 381 10.87 1.68 -24.93
C ASP A 381 11.56 0.69 -25.89
N ALA A 382 12.80 1.00 -26.27
CA ALA A 382 13.64 0.15 -27.10
C ALA A 382 13.88 -1.24 -26.51
N PHE A 383 13.78 -1.43 -25.18
CA PHE A 383 13.94 -2.72 -24.51
C PHE A 383 12.80 -3.69 -24.77
N ILE A 384 11.68 -3.20 -25.29
CA ILE A 384 10.46 -4.00 -25.54
C ILE A 384 10.11 -4.01 -27.03
N SER A 385 10.41 -2.91 -27.72
CA SER A 385 9.92 -2.68 -29.09
C SER A 385 10.37 -3.70 -30.14
N ASP A 386 11.49 -4.39 -29.92
CA ASP A 386 12.05 -5.38 -30.83
C ASP A 386 11.93 -6.82 -30.32
N PHE A 387 11.25 -7.03 -29.18
CA PHE A 387 10.99 -8.37 -28.68
C PHE A 387 10.24 -9.20 -29.74
N LYS A 388 10.76 -10.40 -29.99
CA LYS A 388 10.17 -11.38 -30.90
C LYS A 388 10.53 -12.79 -30.42
N PRO A 389 9.55 -13.67 -30.14
CA PRO A 389 9.83 -15.06 -29.80
C PRO A 389 10.38 -15.81 -31.03
N ASP A 390 11.24 -16.79 -30.77
CA ASP A 390 11.66 -17.78 -31.78
C ASP A 390 10.53 -18.75 -32.10
N ILE A 391 9.75 -19.12 -31.08
CA ILE A 391 8.71 -20.15 -31.15
C ILE A 391 7.43 -19.60 -30.51
N THR A 392 6.33 -19.68 -31.24
CA THR A 392 5.02 -19.23 -30.77
C THR A 392 4.13 -20.38 -30.35
N VAL A 393 3.35 -20.20 -29.28
CA VAL A 393 2.45 -21.20 -28.69
C VAL A 393 1.01 -20.73 -28.82
N GLY A 394 0.22 -21.36 -29.69
CA GLY A 394 -1.22 -21.04 -29.88
C GLY A 394 -2.19 -22.03 -29.24
N LYS A 395 -1.68 -23.18 -28.78
CA LYS A 395 -2.45 -24.23 -28.10
C LYS A 395 -1.59 -24.90 -27.06
N ARG A 396 -2.21 -25.69 -26.15
CA ARG A 396 -1.46 -26.50 -25.20
C ARG A 396 -0.39 -27.32 -25.93
N THR A 397 0.85 -27.14 -25.52
CA THR A 397 2.02 -27.73 -26.19
C THR A 397 2.91 -28.39 -25.15
N GLU A 398 3.20 -29.67 -25.34
CA GLU A 398 4.12 -30.43 -24.52
C GLU A 398 5.50 -30.41 -25.19
N ILE A 399 6.55 -30.04 -24.45
CA ILE A 399 7.92 -29.99 -24.94
C ILE A 399 8.88 -30.62 -23.92
N THR A 400 10.09 -30.92 -24.36
CA THR A 400 11.14 -31.43 -23.49
C THR A 400 12.45 -30.69 -23.74
N VAL A 401 13.07 -30.17 -22.68
CA VAL A 401 14.34 -29.43 -22.69
C VAL A 401 15.28 -30.09 -21.68
N GLY A 402 16.46 -30.55 -22.11
CA GLY A 402 17.41 -31.29 -21.28
C GLY A 402 16.79 -32.46 -20.48
N GLY A 403 15.79 -33.12 -21.06
CA GLY A 403 15.04 -34.22 -20.44
C GLY A 403 13.98 -33.82 -19.40
N THR A 404 13.77 -32.53 -19.13
CA THR A 404 12.64 -32.02 -18.32
C THR A 404 11.43 -31.76 -19.21
N ARG A 405 10.23 -32.20 -18.80
CA ARG A 405 9.00 -31.96 -19.54
C ARG A 405 8.36 -30.63 -19.12
N PHE A 406 7.82 -29.92 -20.09
CA PHE A 406 7.07 -28.70 -19.88
C PHE A 406 5.75 -28.79 -20.63
N ALA A 407 4.65 -28.42 -19.98
CA ALA A 407 3.39 -28.13 -20.65
C ALA A 407 3.20 -26.61 -20.71
N LEU A 408 3.22 -26.05 -21.92
CA LEU A 408 2.93 -24.65 -22.19
C LEU A 408 1.43 -24.52 -22.46
N ILE A 409 0.71 -23.82 -21.59
CA ILE A 409 -0.75 -23.80 -21.53
C ILE A 409 -1.26 -22.37 -21.74
N PRO A 410 -1.73 -22.03 -22.95
CA PRO A 410 -2.41 -20.76 -23.20
C PRO A 410 -3.61 -20.56 -22.26
N VAL A 411 -3.67 -19.40 -21.60
CA VAL A 411 -4.84 -18.96 -20.82
C VAL A 411 -5.49 -17.74 -21.48
N PRO A 412 -6.83 -17.57 -21.37
CA PRO A 412 -7.54 -16.56 -22.14
C PRO A 412 -7.27 -15.13 -21.66
N GLY A 413 -6.87 -14.94 -20.39
CA GLY A 413 -6.68 -13.62 -19.82
C GLY A 413 -6.41 -13.65 -18.32
N GLY A 414 -6.58 -12.48 -17.72
CA GLY A 414 -6.11 -12.17 -16.38
C GLY A 414 -5.68 -10.71 -16.34
N GLU A 415 -4.38 -10.51 -16.33
CA GLU A 415 -3.74 -9.23 -16.62
C GLU A 415 -3.65 -8.96 -18.13
N THR A 416 -3.09 -9.89 -18.91
CA THR A 416 -2.82 -9.71 -20.34
C THR A 416 -3.54 -10.75 -21.21
N VAL A 417 -3.77 -10.40 -22.49
CA VAL A 417 -4.48 -11.28 -23.44
C VAL A 417 -3.62 -12.46 -23.92
N ASP A 418 -2.32 -12.39 -23.70
CA ASP A 418 -1.32 -13.37 -24.13
C ASP A 418 -0.70 -14.15 -22.95
N GLY A 419 -1.48 -14.38 -21.89
CA GLY A 419 -1.05 -15.20 -20.74
C GLY A 419 -0.70 -16.66 -21.09
N LEU A 420 0.38 -17.18 -20.51
CA LEU A 420 0.90 -18.53 -20.71
C LEU A 420 1.30 -19.14 -19.38
N PHE A 421 0.64 -20.23 -19.02
CA PHE A 421 1.09 -21.05 -17.89
C PHE A 421 2.16 -22.03 -18.34
N ILE A 422 3.19 -22.22 -17.52
CA ILE A 422 4.29 -23.13 -17.77
C ILE A 422 4.31 -24.15 -16.63
N HIS A 423 3.84 -25.36 -16.92
CA HIS A 423 3.77 -26.44 -15.94
C HIS A 423 4.97 -27.38 -16.08
N VAL A 424 5.61 -27.72 -14.95
CA VAL A 424 6.73 -28.65 -14.85
C VAL A 424 6.31 -29.84 -13.98
N PRO A 425 5.74 -30.90 -14.58
CA PRO A 425 5.16 -32.02 -13.82
C PRO A 425 6.16 -32.73 -12.90
N GLU A 426 7.43 -32.84 -13.29
CA GLU A 426 8.49 -33.50 -12.50
C GLU A 426 8.76 -32.81 -11.16
N HIS A 427 8.42 -31.52 -11.07
CA HIS A 427 8.68 -30.68 -9.91
C HIS A 427 7.40 -30.15 -9.28
N ASP A 428 6.24 -30.62 -9.74
CA ASP A 428 4.93 -30.20 -9.25
C ASP A 428 4.80 -28.68 -9.16
N THR A 429 5.28 -27.99 -10.20
CA THR A 429 5.46 -26.54 -10.23
C THR A 429 4.74 -25.95 -11.43
N LEU A 430 3.97 -24.89 -11.19
CA LEU A 430 3.26 -24.11 -12.19
C LEU A 430 3.70 -22.65 -12.11
N PHE A 431 4.31 -22.14 -13.17
CA PHE A 431 4.56 -20.71 -13.34
C PHE A 431 3.37 -20.08 -14.05
N VAL A 432 2.82 -19.03 -13.47
CA VAL A 432 1.54 -18.45 -13.89
C VAL A 432 1.62 -16.99 -14.33
N GLY A 433 2.83 -16.41 -14.35
CA GLY A 433 3.03 -14.99 -14.61
C GLY A 433 2.13 -14.16 -13.70
N ASP A 434 1.42 -13.20 -14.28
CA ASP A 434 0.59 -12.25 -13.54
C ASP A 434 -0.89 -12.38 -13.88
N PHE A 435 -1.34 -13.60 -14.19
CA PHE A 435 -2.75 -13.87 -14.50
C PHE A 435 -3.74 -13.36 -13.43
N ILE A 436 -3.29 -13.28 -12.17
CA ILE A 436 -4.03 -12.69 -11.06
C ILE A 436 -3.36 -11.41 -10.59
N MET A 437 -3.62 -10.33 -11.31
CA MET A 437 -3.30 -8.98 -10.85
C MET A 437 -4.49 -8.37 -10.11
N PRO A 438 -4.32 -7.86 -8.88
CA PRO A 438 -5.41 -7.22 -8.13
C PRO A 438 -6.10 -6.08 -8.89
N TYR A 439 -5.45 -5.51 -9.89
CA TYR A 439 -5.90 -4.38 -10.70
C TYR A 439 -6.45 -4.79 -12.06
N LEU A 440 -6.43 -6.09 -12.38
CA LEU A 440 -6.76 -6.63 -13.70
C LEU A 440 -5.95 -5.88 -14.77
N GLY A 441 -4.62 -6.00 -14.75
CA GLY A 441 -3.73 -5.17 -15.58
C GLY A 441 -2.90 -4.15 -14.82
N ALA A 442 -1.92 -3.56 -15.49
CA ALA A 442 -1.37 -2.27 -15.11
C ALA A 442 -2.49 -1.21 -15.05
N PRO A 443 -2.63 -0.46 -13.94
CA PRO A 443 -3.76 0.45 -13.72
C PRO A 443 -3.76 1.70 -14.62
N PHE A 444 -2.73 1.87 -15.45
CA PHE A 444 -2.59 2.96 -16.42
C PHE A 444 -2.72 2.47 -17.87
N VAL A 445 -3.06 1.19 -18.07
CA VAL A 445 -3.27 0.56 -19.37
C VAL A 445 -4.66 -0.09 -19.40
N GLU A 446 -5.35 0.02 -20.54
CA GLU A 446 -6.65 -0.62 -20.78
C GLU A 446 -6.50 -2.09 -21.19
N GLU A 447 -5.87 -2.85 -20.31
CA GLU A 447 -5.75 -4.31 -20.37
C GLU A 447 -6.60 -4.97 -19.26
N GLY A 448 -6.48 -6.28 -19.11
CA GLY A 448 -7.16 -7.04 -18.08
C GLY A 448 -8.54 -7.56 -18.47
N ASP A 449 -8.80 -8.81 -18.06
CA ASP A 449 -10.05 -9.51 -18.33
C ASP A 449 -10.43 -10.38 -17.12
N LEU A 450 -11.43 -9.94 -16.35
CA LEU A 450 -11.88 -10.70 -15.17
C LEU A 450 -12.47 -12.07 -15.56
N PRO A 451 -13.38 -12.21 -16.53
CA PRO A 451 -13.77 -13.52 -17.06
C PRO A 451 -12.58 -14.43 -17.39
N GLY A 452 -11.55 -13.89 -18.07
CA GLY A 452 -10.31 -14.59 -18.36
C GLY A 452 -9.55 -15.04 -17.12
N LEU A 453 -9.44 -14.18 -16.11
CA LEU A 453 -8.88 -14.50 -14.79
C LEU A 453 -9.62 -15.67 -14.14
N LEU A 454 -10.96 -15.63 -14.12
CA LEU A 454 -11.78 -16.66 -13.49
C LEU A 454 -11.67 -18.01 -14.22
N ALA A 455 -11.48 -17.99 -15.55
CA ALA A 455 -11.19 -19.19 -16.34
C ALA A 455 -9.76 -19.71 -16.09
N ALA A 456 -8.78 -18.83 -15.92
CA ALA A 456 -7.41 -19.20 -15.60
C ALA A 456 -7.31 -19.84 -14.19
N ILE A 457 -8.12 -19.39 -13.21
CA ILE A 457 -8.24 -20.05 -11.91
C ILE A 457 -8.66 -21.52 -12.07
N ASP A 458 -9.59 -21.85 -12.98
CA ASP A 458 -10.00 -23.24 -13.21
C ASP A 458 -8.82 -24.11 -13.68
N VAL A 459 -7.93 -23.54 -14.51
CA VAL A 459 -6.72 -24.23 -14.97
C VAL A 459 -5.79 -24.49 -13.79
N VAL A 460 -5.52 -23.48 -12.94
CA VAL A 460 -4.70 -23.65 -11.73
C VAL A 460 -5.26 -24.75 -10.83
N VAL A 461 -6.56 -24.69 -10.55
CA VAL A 461 -7.26 -25.68 -9.70
C VAL A 461 -7.19 -27.08 -10.30
N SER A 462 -7.32 -27.20 -11.63
CA SER A 462 -7.26 -28.49 -12.31
C SER A 462 -5.88 -29.14 -12.27
N LEU A 463 -4.81 -28.34 -12.33
CA LEU A 463 -3.43 -28.82 -12.26
C LEU A 463 -3.01 -29.11 -10.82
N ASN A 464 -3.53 -28.33 -9.86
CA ASN A 464 -3.32 -28.49 -8.43
C ASN A 464 -1.84 -28.66 -8.06
N SER A 465 -0.98 -27.85 -8.67
CA SER A 465 0.46 -27.94 -8.47
C SER A 465 0.86 -27.52 -7.06
N LYS A 466 1.83 -28.21 -6.44
CA LYS A 466 2.36 -27.86 -5.12
C LYS A 466 2.95 -26.45 -5.09
N HIS A 467 3.71 -26.08 -6.12
CA HIS A 467 4.34 -24.77 -6.23
C HIS A 467 3.60 -23.94 -7.29
N LEU A 468 2.98 -22.83 -6.86
CA LEU A 468 2.34 -21.86 -7.74
C LEU A 468 3.15 -20.56 -7.71
N LEU A 469 3.84 -20.23 -8.80
CA LEU A 469 4.84 -19.17 -8.84
C LEU A 469 4.42 -18.07 -9.82
N HIS A 470 4.34 -16.83 -9.32
CA HIS A 470 3.85 -15.66 -10.06
C HIS A 470 5.01 -14.76 -10.52
N GLY A 471 4.72 -13.80 -11.40
CA GLY A 471 5.70 -12.81 -11.86
C GLY A 471 6.22 -11.89 -10.77
N HIS A 472 5.44 -11.66 -9.70
CA HIS A 472 5.83 -10.80 -8.57
C HIS A 472 5.74 -11.48 -7.20
N GLU A 473 6.62 -11.08 -6.27
CA GLU A 473 6.67 -11.64 -4.91
C GLU A 473 5.33 -11.55 -4.15
N PRO A 474 4.62 -10.39 -4.10
CA PRO A 474 3.39 -10.31 -3.34
C PRO A 474 2.30 -11.20 -3.91
N LEU A 475 2.30 -11.43 -5.23
CA LEU A 475 1.33 -12.32 -5.85
C LEU A 475 1.58 -13.77 -5.43
N THR A 476 2.83 -14.21 -5.45
CA THR A 476 3.20 -15.54 -4.93
C THR A 476 2.81 -15.66 -3.45
N ARG A 477 3.08 -14.64 -2.63
CA ARG A 477 2.74 -14.69 -1.20
C ARG A 477 1.23 -14.72 -0.92
N ILE A 478 0.42 -13.99 -1.69
CA ILE A 478 -1.01 -13.80 -1.42
C ILE A 478 -1.89 -14.83 -2.16
N PHE A 479 -1.50 -15.26 -3.37
CA PHE A 479 -2.35 -16.00 -4.30
C PHE A 479 -1.87 -17.43 -4.63
N SER A 480 -1.04 -18.06 -3.77
CA SER A 480 -0.48 -19.40 -4.04
C SER A 480 -1.42 -20.60 -3.86
N PRO A 481 -2.26 -20.71 -2.80
CA PRO A 481 -3.00 -21.95 -2.58
C PRO A 481 -4.15 -22.12 -3.59
N GLY A 482 -4.10 -23.17 -4.41
CA GLY A 482 -5.15 -23.45 -5.42
C GLY A 482 -6.56 -23.60 -4.83
N GLY A 483 -6.68 -24.24 -3.66
CA GLY A 483 -7.97 -24.34 -2.95
C GLY A 483 -8.53 -22.99 -2.47
N MET A 484 -7.65 -22.04 -2.11
CA MET A 484 -8.06 -20.67 -1.78
C MET A 484 -8.51 -19.94 -3.06
N LEU A 485 -7.79 -20.09 -4.18
CA LEU A 485 -8.16 -19.47 -5.45
C LEU A 485 -9.53 -19.95 -5.96
N ALA A 486 -9.84 -21.24 -5.82
CA ALA A 486 -11.17 -21.77 -6.15
C ALA A 486 -12.29 -21.07 -5.37
N LYS A 487 -12.05 -20.76 -4.10
CA LYS A 487 -13.00 -20.02 -3.26
C LYS A 487 -13.00 -18.53 -3.61
N LEU A 488 -11.84 -17.92 -3.82
CA LEU A 488 -11.70 -16.51 -4.22
C LEU A 488 -12.48 -16.25 -5.53
N LYS A 489 -12.41 -17.15 -6.50
CA LYS A 489 -13.21 -17.10 -7.74
C LYS A 489 -14.69 -16.86 -7.45
N ILE A 490 -15.31 -17.62 -6.55
CA ILE A 490 -16.73 -17.47 -6.18
C ILE A 490 -17.00 -16.07 -5.62
N HIS A 491 -16.07 -15.50 -4.85
CA HIS A 491 -16.21 -14.17 -4.26
C HIS A 491 -16.05 -13.06 -5.32
N LEU A 492 -15.12 -13.23 -6.26
CA LEU A 492 -14.93 -12.32 -7.38
C LEU A 492 -16.09 -12.37 -8.37
N GLU A 493 -16.69 -13.54 -8.62
CA GLU A 493 -17.92 -13.68 -9.39
C GLU A 493 -19.07 -12.91 -8.75
N TRP A 494 -19.24 -13.03 -7.42
CA TRP A 494 -20.23 -12.24 -6.69
C TRP A 494 -19.96 -10.72 -6.82
N LEU A 495 -18.71 -10.30 -6.64
CA LEU A 495 -18.33 -8.89 -6.75
C LEU A 495 -18.57 -8.35 -8.16
N TYR A 496 -18.30 -9.16 -9.19
CA TYR A 496 -18.58 -8.84 -10.58
C TYR A 496 -20.06 -8.57 -10.81
N GLN A 497 -20.93 -9.48 -10.37
CA GLN A 497 -22.38 -9.35 -10.55
C GLN A 497 -22.94 -8.14 -9.79
N GLU A 498 -22.55 -7.92 -8.54
CA GLU A 498 -23.04 -6.78 -7.77
C GLU A 498 -22.51 -5.44 -8.32
N THR A 499 -21.25 -5.39 -8.77
CA THR A 499 -20.71 -4.19 -9.40
C THR A 499 -21.47 -3.85 -10.69
N LEU A 500 -21.68 -4.81 -11.59
CA LEU A 500 -22.45 -4.58 -12.82
C LEU A 500 -23.88 -4.14 -12.53
N LYS A 501 -24.55 -4.81 -11.58
CA LYS A 501 -25.89 -4.45 -11.14
C LYS A 501 -25.96 -3.00 -10.66
N HIS A 502 -25.01 -2.54 -9.85
CA HIS A 502 -25.00 -1.15 -9.40
C HIS A 502 -24.68 -0.17 -10.54
N THR A 503 -23.71 -0.48 -11.40
CA THR A 503 -23.35 0.31 -12.59
C THR A 503 -24.56 0.49 -13.51
N TRP A 504 -25.27 -0.59 -13.86
CA TRP A 504 -26.44 -0.54 -14.74
C TRP A 504 -27.67 0.10 -14.10
N ASN A 505 -27.73 0.19 -12.77
CA ASN A 505 -28.72 0.99 -12.06
C ASN A 505 -28.35 2.49 -11.97
N GLY A 506 -27.28 2.91 -12.66
CA GLY A 506 -26.89 4.33 -12.77
C GLY A 506 -26.10 4.85 -11.57
N MET A 507 -25.60 3.99 -10.67
CA MET A 507 -24.71 4.45 -9.61
C MET A 507 -23.36 4.89 -10.20
N ASN A 508 -22.83 6.01 -9.73
CA ASN A 508 -21.46 6.40 -10.06
C ASN A 508 -20.43 5.58 -9.29
N ARG A 509 -19.18 5.61 -9.74
CA ARG A 509 -18.07 4.82 -9.18
C ARG A 509 -17.92 5.01 -7.67
N ALA A 510 -17.97 6.25 -7.17
CA ALA A 510 -17.83 6.54 -5.75
C ALA A 510 -18.98 5.95 -4.93
N ALA A 511 -20.22 6.05 -5.43
CA ALA A 511 -21.39 5.48 -4.78
C ALA A 511 -21.33 3.95 -4.67
N ILE A 512 -20.74 3.27 -5.65
CA ILE A 512 -20.51 1.81 -5.60
C ILE A 512 -19.49 1.45 -4.51
N HIS A 513 -18.38 2.19 -4.42
CA HIS A 513 -17.42 2.01 -3.32
C HIS A 513 -18.08 2.19 -1.96
N HIS A 514 -18.95 3.20 -1.83
CA HIS A 514 -19.70 3.49 -0.61
C HIS A 514 -20.72 2.40 -0.22
N GLN A 515 -21.08 1.48 -1.13
CA GLN A 515 -21.91 0.32 -0.78
C GLN A 515 -21.17 -0.69 0.12
N ASN A 516 -19.85 -0.57 0.24
CA ASN A 516 -19.02 -1.50 1.02
C ASN A 516 -19.28 -2.98 0.66
N LEU A 517 -19.46 -3.27 -0.65
CA LEU A 517 -19.72 -4.61 -1.19
C LEU A 517 -18.82 -5.69 -0.57
N MET A 518 -19.41 -6.56 0.24
CA MET A 518 -18.76 -7.70 0.88
C MET A 518 -19.61 -8.95 0.66
N PRO A 519 -19.04 -10.05 0.14
CA PRO A 519 -19.79 -11.28 -0.08
C PRO A 519 -20.44 -11.76 1.22
N PRO A 520 -21.74 -12.12 1.23
CA PRO A 520 -22.44 -12.52 2.45
C PRO A 520 -21.89 -13.81 3.07
N PHE A 521 -21.10 -14.57 2.32
CA PHE A 521 -20.47 -15.83 2.71
C PHE A 521 -18.96 -15.69 2.96
N ILE A 522 -18.41 -14.48 3.07
CA ILE A 522 -16.96 -14.26 3.27
C ILE A 522 -16.39 -14.97 4.51
N HIS A 523 -17.18 -15.08 5.59
CA HIS A 523 -16.76 -15.77 6.82
C HIS A 523 -16.77 -17.30 6.71
N GLN A 524 -17.39 -17.87 5.68
CA GLN A 524 -17.32 -19.30 5.40
C GLN A 524 -15.98 -19.69 4.75
N ASN A 525 -15.23 -18.69 4.24
CA ASN A 525 -13.96 -18.86 3.55
C ASN A 525 -12.91 -17.88 4.12
N PRO A 526 -12.50 -18.07 5.39
CA PRO A 526 -11.59 -17.18 6.08
C PRO A 526 -10.27 -16.88 5.32
N GLU A 527 -9.74 -17.86 4.59
CA GLU A 527 -8.53 -17.74 3.78
C GLU A 527 -8.66 -16.76 2.59
N VAL A 528 -9.90 -16.42 2.20
CA VAL A 528 -10.19 -15.48 1.10
C VAL A 528 -10.23 -14.04 1.58
N GLN A 529 -10.37 -13.79 2.89
CA GLN A 529 -10.60 -12.45 3.45
C GLN A 529 -9.53 -11.43 3.05
N PHE A 530 -8.26 -11.83 3.12
CA PHE A 530 -7.13 -10.96 2.77
C PHE A 530 -6.95 -10.82 1.24
N PRO A 531 -6.87 -11.91 0.45
CA PRO A 531 -6.85 -11.80 -1.01
C PRO A 531 -8.00 -10.97 -1.58
N PHE A 532 -9.22 -11.14 -1.06
CA PHE A 532 -10.38 -10.36 -1.49
C PHE A 532 -10.23 -8.87 -1.18
N LEU A 533 -9.77 -8.50 0.02
CA LEU A 533 -9.48 -7.11 0.39
C LEU A 533 -8.49 -6.45 -0.59
N VAL A 534 -7.43 -7.16 -0.96
CA VAL A 534 -6.40 -6.64 -1.89
C VAL A 534 -6.97 -6.36 -3.29
N MET A 535 -7.92 -7.17 -3.76
CA MET A 535 -8.51 -7.04 -5.09
C MET A 535 -9.73 -6.11 -5.14
N ARG A 536 -10.52 -6.06 -4.08
CA ARG A 536 -11.89 -5.50 -4.06
C ARG A 536 -12.02 -4.15 -4.76
N GLU A 537 -11.30 -3.13 -4.30
CA GLU A 537 -11.47 -1.77 -4.83
C GLU A 537 -11.11 -1.67 -6.31
N ASN A 538 -10.05 -2.37 -6.71
CA ASN A 538 -9.52 -2.25 -8.06
C ASN A 538 -10.37 -3.06 -9.06
N VAL A 539 -10.90 -4.22 -8.64
CA VAL A 539 -11.89 -4.97 -9.42
C VAL A 539 -13.16 -4.14 -9.62
N ILE A 540 -13.67 -3.47 -8.58
CA ILE A 540 -14.81 -2.53 -8.72
C ILE A 540 -14.47 -1.43 -9.75
N ASN A 541 -13.29 -0.82 -9.62
CA ASN A 541 -12.87 0.25 -10.53
C ASN A 541 -12.81 -0.22 -11.99
N ARG A 542 -12.16 -1.37 -12.25
CA ARG A 542 -12.00 -1.89 -13.60
C ARG A 542 -13.33 -2.31 -14.22
N ILE A 543 -14.18 -3.03 -13.48
CA ILE A 543 -15.50 -3.45 -14.00
C ILE A 543 -16.34 -2.22 -14.32
N TYR A 544 -16.36 -1.21 -13.44
CA TYR A 544 -17.08 0.03 -13.69
C TYR A 544 -16.59 0.69 -14.98
N ASP A 545 -15.27 0.83 -15.12
CA ASP A 545 -14.63 1.50 -16.26
C ASP A 545 -14.92 0.78 -17.60
N GLN A 546 -14.75 -0.53 -17.64
CA GLN A 546 -14.99 -1.36 -18.84
C GLN A 546 -16.48 -1.47 -19.24
N ASN A 547 -17.41 -1.05 -18.37
CA ASN A 547 -18.85 -1.17 -18.60
C ASN A 547 -19.59 0.17 -18.61
N ILE A 548 -18.86 1.28 -18.62
CA ILE A 548 -19.42 2.62 -18.74
C ILE A 548 -18.78 3.36 -19.92
N GLY A 549 -19.54 4.26 -20.55
CA GLY A 549 -18.98 5.14 -21.57
C GLY A 549 -18.11 6.26 -20.96
N TYR A 550 -17.39 6.98 -21.81
CA TYR A 550 -16.62 8.16 -21.39
C TYR A 550 -17.49 9.29 -20.80
N TRP A 551 -18.81 9.27 -21.01
CA TRP A 551 -19.77 10.09 -20.27
C TRP A 551 -20.45 9.27 -19.17
N GLN A 552 -20.30 9.73 -17.93
CA GLN A 552 -20.76 9.01 -16.75
C GLN A 552 -22.00 9.68 -16.12
N PRO A 553 -22.82 8.94 -15.33
CA PRO A 553 -24.04 9.46 -14.71
C PRO A 553 -23.84 10.64 -13.74
N ASP A 554 -22.65 10.81 -13.20
CA ASP A 554 -22.27 11.92 -12.32
C ASP A 554 -21.62 13.10 -13.07
N LEU A 555 -21.86 13.17 -14.38
CA LEU A 555 -21.35 14.20 -15.29
C LEU A 555 -19.84 14.12 -15.54
N GLN A 556 -19.13 13.11 -15.02
CA GLN A 556 -17.72 12.92 -15.37
C GLN A 556 -17.57 12.64 -16.87
N GLY A 557 -16.56 13.28 -17.46
CA GLY A 557 -16.22 13.21 -18.88
C GLY A 557 -17.08 14.07 -19.81
N MET A 558 -18.06 14.82 -19.29
CA MET A 558 -18.78 15.82 -20.09
C MET A 558 -17.96 17.11 -20.26
N ASP A 559 -17.48 17.66 -19.13
CA ASP A 559 -16.59 18.81 -19.09
C ASP A 559 -15.23 18.42 -18.50
N HIS A 560 -14.17 19.14 -18.88
CA HIS A 560 -12.78 18.79 -18.54
C HIS A 560 -12.12 19.91 -17.72
N LEU A 561 -12.60 20.12 -16.49
CA LEU A 561 -11.98 21.07 -15.56
C LEU A 561 -10.61 20.55 -15.09
N SER A 562 -9.58 21.38 -15.18
CA SER A 562 -8.24 21.06 -14.73
C SER A 562 -8.05 21.41 -13.25
N GLN A 563 -6.87 21.07 -12.71
CA GLN A 563 -6.50 21.45 -11.35
C GLN A 563 -6.45 22.99 -11.16
N GLU A 564 -6.23 23.74 -12.24
CA GLU A 564 -6.18 25.21 -12.22
C GLU A 564 -7.55 25.82 -11.96
N GLU A 565 -8.61 25.35 -12.64
CA GLU A 565 -9.98 25.84 -12.41
C GLU A 565 -10.43 25.59 -10.96
N PHE A 566 -10.04 24.47 -10.34
CA PHE A 566 -10.29 24.24 -8.93
C PHE A 566 -9.48 25.16 -8.01
N GLY A 567 -8.26 25.54 -8.39
CA GLY A 567 -7.50 26.59 -7.70
C GLY A 567 -8.16 27.96 -7.80
N VAL A 568 -8.67 28.32 -8.98
CA VAL A 568 -9.44 29.55 -9.23
C VAL A 568 -10.73 29.57 -8.42
N LEU A 569 -11.45 28.44 -8.33
CA LEU A 569 -12.61 28.30 -7.45
C LEU A 569 -12.28 28.73 -6.01
N LEU A 570 -11.17 28.24 -5.46
CA LEU A 570 -10.75 28.54 -4.09
C LEU A 570 -10.37 30.02 -3.90
N THR A 571 -9.67 30.62 -4.85
CA THR A 571 -9.05 31.95 -4.68
C THR A 571 -9.89 33.09 -5.22
N HIS A 572 -10.51 32.92 -6.40
CA HIS A 572 -11.32 33.96 -7.05
C HIS A 572 -12.76 33.95 -6.56
N TYR A 573 -13.41 32.78 -6.55
CA TYR A 573 -14.84 32.70 -6.24
C TYR A 573 -15.12 32.55 -4.74
N LEU A 574 -14.26 31.84 -4.01
CA LEU A 574 -14.35 31.71 -2.56
C LEU A 574 -13.47 32.71 -1.80
N GLU A 575 -12.66 33.51 -2.50
CA GLU A 575 -11.82 34.56 -1.91
C GLU A 575 -10.91 34.05 -0.78
N ARG A 576 -10.39 32.82 -0.89
CA ARG A 576 -9.47 32.26 0.11
C ARG A 576 -8.04 32.74 -0.12
N SER A 577 -7.42 33.29 0.92
CA SER A 577 -5.99 33.59 0.91
C SER A 577 -5.13 32.33 1.04
N GLU A 578 -3.86 32.42 0.67
CA GLU A 578 -2.89 31.33 0.88
C GLU A 578 -2.91 30.83 2.34
N GLN A 579 -2.88 31.75 3.31
CA GLN A 579 -2.89 31.40 4.73
C GLN A 579 -4.15 30.62 5.13
N GLN A 580 -5.31 31.01 4.62
CA GLN A 580 -6.56 30.30 4.90
C GLN A 580 -6.59 28.91 4.28
N LEU A 581 -6.03 28.75 3.08
CA LEU A 581 -5.89 27.44 2.44
C LEU A 581 -4.91 26.54 3.20
N VAL A 582 -3.76 27.08 3.62
CA VAL A 582 -2.80 26.39 4.48
C VAL A 582 -3.48 25.87 5.74
N SER A 583 -4.18 26.73 6.49
CA SER A 583 -4.88 26.31 7.71
C SER A 583 -5.98 25.28 7.44
N ALA A 584 -6.71 25.39 6.32
CA ALA A 584 -7.72 24.40 5.96
C ALA A 584 -7.09 23.02 5.66
N ILE A 585 -5.95 23.00 4.95
CA ILE A 585 -5.22 21.78 4.62
C ILE A 585 -4.59 21.16 5.88
N GLU A 586 -4.05 21.98 6.79
CA GLU A 586 -3.57 21.52 8.10
C GLU A 586 -4.69 20.83 8.87
N ASN A 587 -5.89 21.43 8.92
CA ASN A 587 -7.06 20.79 9.54
C ASN A 587 -7.48 19.47 8.85
N MET A 588 -7.32 19.36 7.53
CA MET A 588 -7.57 18.09 6.82
C MET A 588 -6.55 17.03 7.21
N LEU A 589 -5.26 17.38 7.29
CA LEU A 589 -4.20 16.46 7.73
C LEU A 589 -4.38 16.04 9.19
N GLU A 590 -4.63 17.01 10.08
CA GLU A 590 -4.90 16.77 11.50
C GLU A 590 -6.16 15.94 11.71
N SER A 591 -7.17 16.10 10.86
CA SER A 591 -8.36 15.25 10.91
C SER A 591 -8.17 13.92 10.19
N GLY A 592 -7.02 13.62 9.58
CA GLY A 592 -6.79 12.35 8.88
C GLY A 592 -7.42 12.25 7.48
N ASP A 593 -8.01 13.34 6.95
CA ASP A 593 -8.52 13.42 5.57
C ASP A 593 -7.39 13.72 4.57
N HIS A 594 -6.44 12.79 4.52
CA HIS A 594 -5.22 12.91 3.75
C HIS A 594 -5.46 12.94 2.23
N ALA A 595 -6.52 12.29 1.75
CA ALA A 595 -6.83 12.23 0.32
C ALA A 595 -7.37 13.59 -0.15
N LEU A 596 -8.27 14.20 0.63
CA LEU A 596 -8.76 15.54 0.36
C LEU A 596 -7.66 16.59 0.53
N ALA A 597 -6.78 16.45 1.54
CA ALA A 597 -5.62 17.30 1.70
C ALA A 597 -4.69 17.25 0.46
N ALA A 598 -4.42 16.06 -0.08
CA ALA A 598 -3.60 15.89 -1.27
C ALA A 598 -4.21 16.56 -2.52
N ARG A 599 -5.53 16.46 -2.70
CA ARG A 599 -6.24 17.15 -3.79
C ARG A 599 -6.25 18.66 -3.59
N THR A 600 -6.60 19.12 -2.40
CA THR A 600 -6.70 20.56 -2.07
C THR A 600 -5.34 21.26 -2.18
N THR A 601 -4.25 20.63 -1.74
CA THR A 601 -2.89 21.15 -1.96
C THR A 601 -2.56 21.25 -3.45
N THR A 602 -2.96 20.26 -4.27
CA THR A 602 -2.77 20.31 -5.72
C THR A 602 -3.49 21.51 -6.34
N TRP A 603 -4.74 21.77 -5.95
CA TRP A 603 -5.51 22.94 -6.41
C TRP A 603 -4.88 24.25 -5.96
N ALA A 604 -4.57 24.38 -4.66
CA ALA A 604 -4.00 25.59 -4.07
C ALA A 604 -2.64 25.96 -4.72
N MET A 605 -1.81 24.97 -5.02
CA MET A 605 -0.50 25.19 -5.65
C MET A 605 -0.60 25.68 -7.10
N THR A 606 -1.74 25.55 -7.79
CA THR A 606 -1.91 26.18 -9.11
C THR A 606 -1.96 27.72 -9.01
N GLN A 607 -2.44 28.25 -7.88
CA GLN A 607 -2.53 29.69 -7.63
C GLN A 607 -1.33 30.21 -6.83
N TYR A 608 -0.72 29.35 -6.02
CA TYR A 608 0.43 29.66 -5.16
C TYR A 608 1.60 28.67 -5.39
N PRO A 609 2.16 28.57 -6.61
CA PRO A 609 3.14 27.52 -6.95
C PRO A 609 4.46 27.62 -6.17
N SER A 610 4.83 28.82 -5.73
CA SER A 610 6.06 29.08 -4.98
C SER A 610 5.90 28.94 -3.46
N SER A 611 4.71 28.57 -2.95
CA SER A 611 4.47 28.44 -1.51
C SER A 611 5.24 27.26 -0.92
N PRO A 612 6.24 27.49 -0.05
CA PRO A 612 6.99 26.41 0.57
C PRO A 612 6.10 25.59 1.52
N LYS A 613 5.13 26.25 2.18
CA LYS A 613 4.23 25.61 3.12
C LYS A 613 3.26 24.66 2.41
N LEU A 614 2.70 25.05 1.27
CA LEU A 614 1.84 24.15 0.49
C LEU A 614 2.63 22.95 -0.07
N GLN A 615 3.91 23.14 -0.45
CA GLN A 615 4.78 22.03 -0.86
C GLN A 615 5.03 21.04 0.29
N GLU A 616 5.29 21.54 1.50
CA GLU A 616 5.44 20.72 2.71
C GLU A 616 4.16 19.92 3.00
N LEU A 617 2.99 20.57 2.98
CA LEU A 617 1.70 19.93 3.25
C LEU A 617 1.34 18.92 2.17
N ARG A 618 1.64 19.20 0.90
CA ARG A 618 1.50 18.24 -0.20
C ARG A 618 2.33 16.99 0.06
N LYS A 619 3.60 17.17 0.42
CA LYS A 619 4.51 16.07 0.76
C LYS A 619 3.93 15.21 1.88
N MET A 620 3.47 15.83 2.96
CA MET A 620 2.86 15.10 4.08
C MET A 620 1.59 14.36 3.70
N ALA A 621 0.69 14.98 2.93
CA ALA A 621 -0.55 14.35 2.48
C ALA A 621 -0.29 13.07 1.67
N PHE A 622 0.61 13.11 0.69
CA PHE A 622 0.95 11.93 -0.11
C PHE A 622 1.79 10.90 0.65
N LEU A 623 2.66 11.31 1.58
CA LEU A 623 3.31 10.36 2.49
C LEU A 623 2.28 9.60 3.31
N LYS A 624 1.26 10.27 3.84
CA LYS A 624 0.18 9.62 4.57
C LYS A 624 -0.69 8.71 3.69
N GLN A 625 -0.87 9.05 2.42
CA GLN A 625 -1.47 8.14 1.44
C GLN A 625 -0.58 6.90 1.18
N LYS A 626 0.75 7.06 1.09
CA LYS A 626 1.68 5.91 1.01
C LYS A 626 1.55 5.02 2.25
N GLU A 627 1.56 5.61 3.45
CA GLU A 627 1.38 4.89 4.71
C GLU A 627 0.10 4.08 4.71
N LYS A 628 -1.02 4.65 4.23
CA LYS A 628 -2.32 3.99 4.12
C LYS A 628 -2.27 2.74 3.24
N TYR A 629 -1.64 2.85 2.07
CA TYR A 629 -1.76 1.87 0.99
C TYR A 629 -0.63 0.85 0.90
N GLN A 630 0.41 0.98 1.71
CA GLN A 630 1.65 0.21 1.55
C GLN A 630 1.53 -1.32 1.57
N GLU A 631 0.46 -1.88 2.16
CA GLU A 631 0.21 -3.33 2.20
C GLU A 631 -0.88 -3.79 1.23
N LEU A 632 -1.62 -2.84 0.64
CA LEU A 632 -2.80 -3.13 -0.18
C LEU A 632 -2.60 -2.73 -1.64
N SER A 633 -1.74 -1.74 -1.91
CA SER A 633 -1.52 -1.25 -3.26
C SER A 633 -0.11 -0.73 -3.54
N PRO A 634 0.78 -1.57 -4.11
CA PRO A 634 2.08 -1.13 -4.63
C PRO A 634 1.99 0.01 -5.65
N PHE A 635 1.03 -0.03 -6.60
CA PHE A 635 0.88 1.02 -7.60
C PHE A 635 0.57 2.39 -6.97
N LYS A 636 -0.31 2.46 -5.98
CA LYS A 636 -0.58 3.70 -5.25
C LYS A 636 0.69 4.22 -4.55
N VAL A 637 1.50 3.34 -3.94
CA VAL A 637 2.79 3.73 -3.35
C VAL A 637 3.72 4.35 -4.39
N ILE A 638 3.79 3.78 -5.60
CA ILE A 638 4.64 4.28 -6.68
C ILE A 638 4.16 5.64 -7.17
N VAL A 639 2.88 5.75 -7.53
CA VAL A 639 2.29 6.99 -8.06
C VAL A 639 2.38 8.12 -7.04
N TYR A 640 2.15 7.84 -5.76
CA TYR A 640 2.31 8.86 -4.73
C TYR A 640 3.78 9.24 -4.52
N SER A 641 4.74 8.31 -4.68
CA SER A 641 6.16 8.64 -4.63
C SER A 641 6.58 9.55 -5.78
N GLU A 642 6.06 9.33 -6.98
CA GLU A 642 6.24 10.21 -8.15
C GLU A 642 5.68 11.61 -7.87
N ALA A 643 4.45 11.69 -7.35
CA ALA A 643 3.72 12.95 -7.14
C ALA A 643 4.40 13.94 -6.17
N ILE A 644 5.31 13.46 -5.31
CA ILE A 644 6.10 14.25 -4.36
C ILE A 644 7.60 14.06 -4.50
N GLN A 645 8.04 13.34 -5.54
CA GLN A 645 9.44 13.02 -5.80
C GLN A 645 10.17 12.46 -4.57
N HIS A 646 9.52 11.54 -3.86
CA HIS A 646 10.02 10.98 -2.61
C HIS A 646 10.13 9.46 -2.65
N GLY A 647 11.36 8.96 -2.59
CA GLY A 647 11.63 7.53 -2.60
C GLY A 647 11.23 6.80 -1.32
N THR A 648 11.39 5.50 -1.32
CA THR A 648 11.42 4.65 -0.12
C THR A 648 12.67 3.79 -0.27
N GLN A 649 13.62 3.89 0.66
CA GLN A 649 14.87 3.14 0.56
C GLN A 649 14.63 1.64 0.77
N GLN A 650 15.44 0.82 0.12
CA GLN A 650 15.38 -0.63 0.28
C GLN A 650 15.70 -1.01 1.72
N LEU A 651 14.81 -1.79 2.34
CA LEU A 651 15.11 -2.46 3.61
C LEU A 651 16.36 -3.31 3.41
N GLN A 652 17.35 -3.16 4.29
CA GLN A 652 18.57 -3.96 4.25
C GLN A 652 18.47 -5.09 5.27
N HIS A 653 18.88 -6.29 4.87
CA HIS A 653 19.16 -7.35 5.83
C HIS A 653 20.60 -7.21 6.30
N ALA A 654 20.84 -7.40 7.60
CA ALA A 654 22.14 -7.86 8.04
C ALA A 654 22.35 -9.22 7.37
N LEU A 655 23.06 -9.26 6.24
CA LEU A 655 23.31 -10.50 5.51
C LEU A 655 23.81 -11.54 6.51
N PRO A 656 23.14 -12.70 6.65
CA PRO A 656 23.75 -13.80 7.37
C PRO A 656 25.04 -14.16 6.65
N ASN A 657 26.17 -13.93 7.32
CA ASN A 657 27.41 -14.57 6.95
C ASN A 657 27.20 -16.08 7.13
N LYS A 658 27.24 -16.81 6.01
CA LYS A 658 27.26 -18.28 5.86
C LYS A 658 25.89 -18.97 5.91
N GLY A 659 25.75 -19.90 4.97
CA GLY A 659 24.50 -20.49 4.51
C GLY A 659 23.67 -21.19 5.57
N ARG A 660 22.35 -21.02 5.42
CA ARG A 660 21.18 -21.76 5.94
C ARG A 660 19.99 -20.80 5.72
N GLU A 661 18.80 -21.19 5.25
CA GLU A 661 18.14 -22.49 5.28
C GLU A 661 17.34 -22.71 3.98
N ALA A 662 17.35 -23.97 3.53
CA ALA A 662 16.30 -24.51 2.69
C ALA A 662 15.09 -24.75 3.59
N ASP A 663 14.00 -24.05 3.33
CA ASP A 663 12.72 -24.33 3.99
C ASP A 663 11.97 -25.38 3.16
N ALA A 664 11.86 -26.59 3.73
CA ALA A 664 10.83 -27.59 3.45
C ALA A 664 10.69 -28.50 4.69
N PRO A 665 9.50 -28.99 5.05
CA PRO A 665 8.31 -29.16 4.21
C PRO A 665 7.25 -28.08 4.32
#